data_AF-A0A2N3T7Z8-F1
#
_entry.id   AF-A0A2N3T7Z8-F1
#
_cell.length_a   1.000
_cell.length_b   1.000
_cell.length_c   1.000
_cell.angle_alpha   90.00
_cell.angle_beta   90.00
_cell.angle_gamma   90.00
#
_symmetry.space_group_name_H-M   'P 1'
#
loop_
_entity.id
_entity.type
_entity.pdbx_description
1 polymer ?
#
loop_
_entity_poly.entity_id
_entity_poly.type
_entity_poly.pdbx_seq_one_letter_code
_entity_poly.pdbx_strand_id
1 'polypeptide(L)'
;MQDKLASILFSTRLMAVLFIVFAFSMGLGTFLEDAYGTTAARIWIYNTWWFEAIMVFFVINFCGNIMRYRLYKKEKWPTLLLHLSFILIIIGAFVTRYISYEGVMPIREGETTSTFLSEKTYLSIFLDGEIEGEPRRRIISEALELAEATNNDFTINTDYNKQPVTITYQDYIQGAEMGLVETKDGENYLKIVEAGDGGRHDHFLKEGEVTNIHNILVSFNKPTKGAINITYENDDYFIESPFDGSFLRMADQMQGLVFKDSLQPLMLRSLYQTAGMQFVIPDPVITGEYGVVPIEVKGKGQEDALVLNVSTNGETKEVKLLGGKGYNNDMSKISLGGLDMYFSYGSKQMELPFALKLNDFIAEKFPGTENVYKSFKSKVDIVEDNSSRPYDIYMNHVLDHKGYRFFQASFDQDEKGTVLSVNHDRLGTWITYIGYMLLYLGLMLILFIKGSRFKDLEHMLSKLKKKKKTLTVFLALIISTFSFAQDQSQSDHANHLPSLPSKAQLDSVVLANVVPAVHAAKFGSIVIQDERGRMKPVNTFSSELLRKLSKKDTYKGLNADQVFVSMVENPFIWYSMPIIEIQRGNDSIRKILGVPKTERRVSLIDLVEPDGSYKLTPYLEKASSTNTPSSFEKDFLKTHEKFYLLNQALGGGILRVFPVPGDEGNKWVSVPELNEFKFSGMDSVYTRQIIPIYRQSLREARKTGDYSKPDQYIESIKSFQKKFGSEVLPTDKKIKAEIVLNKYDIFRTLYRYYGLIGLLLMIFVVVRIFKDSKIVKALINSAIGIVIFLFILHTAGLIIRWYVSGHAPWSDAYESMIYVGWTTLAIGLAFGKRSNLTIAATTFVAAIILFFAHENWTDPAIANLQPVLDSYWVLIHVSIIVGSYGPFFVGAILGILSLLLMILTTESNKKRMDLNIKEITIINEMALTIGLVMLTIGNFLGGMWANESWGRYWGWDPKETWALISIMLYAFVIHMRLIPGLRGRWWFNLASVIAVYSILMTYFGVNFYLKGLHSYASGDKVITPNAVYYSIAFLAVFGAVSYWRNKVHYSKTKKVISTEK
;
A
#
# COMPACT_ATOMS: atom_id res chain seq x y z
N MET A 1 51.50 -7.82 -11.54
CA MET A 1 50.16 -7.33 -11.96
C MET A 1 49.07 -7.77 -10.98
N GLN A 2 49.02 -9.06 -10.63
CA GLN A 2 48.06 -9.66 -9.70
C GLN A 2 47.87 -8.89 -8.38
N ASP A 3 48.94 -8.47 -7.68
CA ASP A 3 48.81 -7.72 -6.42
C ASP A 3 48.08 -6.38 -6.56
N LYS A 4 48.29 -5.65 -7.65
CA LYS A 4 47.56 -4.40 -7.92
C LYS A 4 46.07 -4.69 -8.09
N LEU A 5 45.74 -5.74 -8.84
CA LEU A 5 44.37 -6.15 -9.15
C LEU A 5 43.64 -6.64 -7.89
N ALA A 6 44.27 -7.51 -7.09
CA ALA A 6 43.79 -7.92 -5.77
C ALA A 6 43.64 -6.74 -4.79
N SER A 7 44.56 -5.77 -4.80
CA SER A 7 44.48 -4.60 -3.91
C SER A 7 43.25 -3.73 -4.17
N ILE A 8 42.76 -3.71 -5.42
CA ILE A 8 41.56 -3.00 -5.89
C ILE A 8 40.31 -3.84 -5.59
N LEU A 9 40.26 -5.09 -6.06
CA LEU A 9 39.12 -5.99 -5.90
C LEU A 9 38.76 -6.24 -4.44
N PHE A 10 39.76 -6.32 -3.55
CA PHE A 10 39.57 -6.56 -2.12
C PHE A 10 39.60 -5.25 -1.30
N SER A 11 39.27 -4.11 -1.91
CA SER A 11 39.28 -2.80 -1.25
C SER A 11 37.92 -2.43 -0.67
N THR A 12 37.94 -1.70 0.44
CA THR A 12 36.75 -1.01 0.99
C THR A 12 36.30 0.17 0.14
N ARG A 13 37.12 0.61 -0.83
CA ARG A 13 36.71 1.59 -1.85
C ARG A 13 35.80 0.95 -2.89
N LEU A 14 36.16 -0.22 -3.42
CA LEU A 14 35.30 -0.96 -4.35
C LEU A 14 33.98 -1.33 -3.66
N MET A 15 34.04 -1.87 -2.43
CA MET A 15 32.84 -2.16 -1.63
C MET A 15 31.88 -0.97 -1.51
N ALA A 16 32.41 0.24 -1.33
CA ALA A 16 31.61 1.46 -1.26
C ALA A 16 30.98 1.85 -2.60
N VAL A 17 31.71 1.68 -3.70
CA VAL A 17 31.17 1.88 -5.06
C VAL A 17 30.06 0.86 -5.33
N LEU A 18 30.28 -0.42 -5.04
CA LEU A 18 29.28 -1.48 -5.20
C LEU A 18 28.01 -1.20 -4.38
N PHE A 19 28.15 -0.76 -3.12
CA PHE A 19 27.00 -0.38 -2.29
C PHE A 19 26.17 0.75 -2.92
N ILE A 20 26.81 1.78 -3.46
CA ILE A 20 26.12 2.93 -4.06
C ILE A 20 25.51 2.57 -5.42
N VAL A 21 26.28 1.91 -6.30
CA VAL A 21 25.83 1.56 -7.66
C VAL A 21 24.68 0.58 -7.60
N PHE A 22 24.76 -0.49 -6.81
CA PHE A 22 23.68 -1.47 -6.72
C PHE A 22 22.39 -0.87 -6.12
N ALA A 23 22.52 -0.05 -5.07
CA ALA A 23 21.38 0.67 -4.49
C ALA A 23 20.74 1.65 -5.48
N PHE A 24 21.55 2.32 -6.30
CA PHE A 24 21.06 3.22 -7.35
C PHE A 24 20.37 2.47 -8.50
N SER A 25 20.94 1.35 -8.97
CA SER A 25 20.35 0.49 -9.99
C SER A 25 19.01 -0.09 -9.54
N MET A 26 18.91 -0.60 -8.32
CA MET A 26 17.64 -1.05 -7.74
C MET A 26 16.63 0.10 -7.60
N GLY A 27 17.07 1.27 -7.15
CA GLY A 27 16.21 2.46 -7.05
C GLY A 27 15.62 2.84 -8.40
N LEU A 28 16.45 2.91 -9.46
CA LEU A 28 15.99 3.12 -10.84
C LEU A 28 15.00 2.04 -11.29
N GLY A 29 15.28 0.77 -11.01
CA GLY A 29 14.37 -0.35 -11.32
C GLY A 29 12.96 -0.11 -10.79
N THR A 30 12.82 0.28 -9.52
CA THR A 30 11.49 0.55 -8.92
C THR A 30 10.75 1.75 -9.54
N PHE A 31 11.46 2.76 -10.06
CA PHE A 31 10.81 3.88 -10.77
C PHE A 31 10.44 3.51 -12.21
N LEU A 32 11.26 2.70 -12.89
CA LEU A 32 10.93 2.16 -14.21
C LEU A 32 9.72 1.22 -14.14
N GLU A 33 9.58 0.47 -13.06
CA GLU A 33 8.45 -0.43 -12.79
C GLU A 33 7.12 0.31 -12.62
N ASP A 34 7.09 1.43 -11.90
CA ASP A 34 5.87 2.24 -11.76
C ASP A 34 5.46 2.94 -13.07
N ALA A 35 6.45 3.34 -13.88
CA ALA A 35 6.27 4.10 -15.12
C ALA A 35 5.96 3.23 -16.36
N TYR A 36 6.63 2.08 -16.50
CA TYR A 36 6.61 1.23 -17.71
C TYR A 36 6.26 -0.24 -17.44
N GLY A 37 5.96 -0.59 -16.18
CA GLY A 37 5.58 -1.95 -15.79
C GLY A 37 6.73 -2.86 -15.37
N THR A 38 6.36 -3.97 -14.73
CA THR A 38 7.29 -4.93 -14.12
C THR A 38 8.22 -5.59 -15.14
N THR A 39 7.70 -5.96 -16.31
CA THR A 39 8.49 -6.62 -17.37
C THR A 39 9.56 -5.69 -17.94
N ALA A 40 9.23 -4.42 -18.23
CA ALA A 40 10.20 -3.43 -18.69
C ALA A 40 11.33 -3.19 -17.67
N ALA A 41 11.00 -3.11 -16.37
CA ALA A 41 11.99 -2.97 -15.30
C ALA A 41 12.89 -4.21 -15.14
N ARG A 42 12.35 -5.42 -15.36
CA ARG A 42 13.15 -6.66 -15.44
C ARG A 42 14.12 -6.59 -16.61
N ILE A 43 13.65 -6.31 -17.82
CA ILE A 43 14.48 -6.24 -19.05
C ILE A 43 15.62 -5.22 -18.91
N TRP A 44 15.34 -4.00 -18.43
CA TRP A 44 16.34 -2.94 -18.36
C TRP A 44 17.29 -3.00 -17.16
N ILE A 45 16.88 -3.61 -16.04
CA ILE A 45 17.67 -3.64 -14.80
C ILE A 45 17.87 -5.08 -14.32
N TYR A 46 16.83 -5.70 -13.77
CA TYR A 46 17.00 -6.88 -12.90
C TYR A 46 17.51 -8.13 -13.64
N ASN A 47 17.20 -8.27 -14.93
CA ASN A 47 17.59 -9.41 -15.75
C ASN A 47 18.86 -9.17 -16.58
N THR A 48 19.55 -8.03 -16.40
CA THR A 48 20.73 -7.68 -17.19
C THR A 48 22.03 -8.31 -16.65
N TRP A 49 22.93 -8.66 -17.57
CA TRP A 49 24.25 -9.22 -17.23
C TRP A 49 25.09 -8.28 -16.33
N TRP A 50 24.94 -6.96 -16.48
CA TRP A 50 25.71 -5.99 -15.70
C TRP A 50 25.20 -5.89 -14.25
N PHE A 51 23.90 -6.12 -14.03
CA PHE A 51 23.32 -6.17 -12.68
C PHE A 51 23.81 -7.41 -11.92
N GLU A 52 23.86 -8.56 -12.59
CA GLU A 52 24.49 -9.78 -12.05
C GLU A 52 26.00 -9.60 -11.79
N ALA A 53 26.72 -8.94 -12.70
CA ALA A 53 28.15 -8.67 -12.52
C ALA A 53 28.44 -7.89 -11.22
N ILE A 54 27.57 -6.96 -10.81
CA ILE A 54 27.69 -6.26 -9.52
C ILE A 54 27.61 -7.24 -8.34
N MET A 55 26.70 -8.23 -8.38
CA MET A 55 26.58 -9.27 -7.35
C MET A 55 27.84 -10.16 -7.31
N VAL A 56 28.39 -10.55 -8.47
CA VAL A 56 29.65 -11.30 -8.57
C VAL A 56 30.81 -10.51 -7.96
N PHE A 57 30.90 -9.20 -8.23
CA PHE A 57 31.91 -8.35 -7.60
C PHE A 57 31.72 -8.19 -6.08
N PHE A 58 30.49 -8.24 -5.55
CA PHE A 58 30.25 -8.32 -4.11
C PHE A 58 30.82 -9.61 -3.51
N VAL A 59 30.56 -10.77 -4.11
CA VAL A 59 31.09 -12.07 -3.64
C VAL A 59 32.63 -12.05 -3.64
N ILE A 60 33.25 -11.59 -4.73
CA ILE A 60 34.71 -11.44 -4.83
C ILE A 60 35.25 -10.50 -3.74
N ASN A 61 34.58 -9.37 -3.48
CA ASN A 61 34.99 -8.41 -2.47
C ASN A 61 34.86 -8.97 -1.04
N PHE A 62 33.77 -9.67 -0.74
CA PHE A 62 33.55 -10.31 0.57
C PHE A 62 34.59 -11.40 0.85
N CYS A 63 34.84 -12.31 -0.11
CA CYS A 63 35.88 -13.34 -0.01
C CYS A 63 37.27 -12.72 0.23
N GLY A 64 37.63 -11.68 -0.51
CA GLY A 64 38.88 -10.95 -0.32
C GLY A 64 39.00 -10.27 1.05
N ASN A 65 37.92 -9.64 1.52
CA ASN A 65 37.89 -8.95 2.82
C ASN A 65 38.02 -9.93 4.00
N ILE A 66 37.47 -11.15 3.90
CA ILE A 66 37.65 -12.21 4.92
C ILE A 66 39.14 -12.47 5.16
N MET A 67 39.94 -12.60 4.10
CA MET A 67 41.38 -12.82 4.21
C MET A 67 42.13 -11.55 4.60
N ARG A 68 41.87 -10.42 3.92
CA ARG A 68 42.54 -9.13 4.16
C ARG A 68 42.42 -8.64 5.60
N TYR A 69 41.25 -8.82 6.21
CA TYR A 69 41.00 -8.43 7.60
C TYR A 69 41.16 -9.57 8.61
N ARG A 70 41.56 -10.77 8.16
CA ARG A 70 41.73 -11.98 8.98
C ARG A 70 40.48 -12.28 9.83
N LEU A 71 39.31 -12.33 9.20
CA LEU A 71 38.01 -12.52 9.87
C LEU A 71 37.84 -13.92 10.46
N TYR A 72 38.63 -14.91 9.99
CA TYR A 72 38.69 -16.27 10.53
C TYR A 72 39.11 -16.36 12.02
N LYS A 73 39.69 -15.29 12.58
CA LYS A 73 40.05 -15.21 14.00
C LYS A 73 38.81 -15.23 14.91
N LYS A 74 38.92 -15.90 16.06
CA LYS A 74 37.80 -16.12 17.01
C LYS A 74 37.13 -14.84 17.50
N GLU A 75 37.88 -13.74 17.67
CA GLU A 75 37.32 -12.46 18.09
C GLU A 75 36.47 -11.76 17.01
N LYS A 76 36.58 -12.23 15.76
CA LYS A 76 35.91 -11.66 14.57
C LYS A 76 34.85 -12.58 13.97
N TRP A 77 34.58 -13.73 14.58
CA TRP A 77 33.56 -14.68 14.13
C TRP A 77 32.19 -14.04 13.83
N PRO A 78 31.65 -13.08 14.61
CA PRO A 78 30.40 -12.39 14.24
C PRO A 78 30.50 -11.72 12.87
N THR A 79 31.59 -11.00 12.59
CA THR A 79 31.82 -10.35 11.31
C THR A 79 32.07 -11.34 10.18
N LEU A 80 32.71 -12.49 10.46
CA LEU A 80 32.88 -13.58 9.50
C LEU A 80 31.53 -14.16 9.08
N LEU A 81 30.66 -14.49 10.04
CA LEU A 81 29.33 -15.05 9.78
C LEU A 81 28.51 -14.11 8.90
N LEU A 82 28.56 -12.79 9.14
CA LEU A 82 27.91 -11.78 8.28
C LEU A 82 28.41 -11.79 6.84
N HIS A 83 29.70 -12.01 6.59
CA HIS A 83 30.23 -12.04 5.21
C HIS A 83 29.88 -13.36 4.52
N LEU A 84 29.97 -14.48 5.25
CA LEU A 84 29.57 -15.80 4.74
C LEU A 84 28.07 -15.85 4.42
N SER A 85 27.21 -15.23 5.23
CA SER A 85 25.78 -15.18 4.95
C SER A 85 25.46 -14.44 3.65
N PHE A 86 26.07 -13.28 3.38
CA PHE A 86 25.81 -12.57 2.11
C PHE A 86 26.32 -13.36 0.89
N ILE A 87 27.42 -14.10 1.02
CA ILE A 87 27.89 -15.01 -0.03
C ILE A 87 26.86 -16.11 -0.30
N LEU A 88 26.35 -16.77 0.75
CA LEU A 88 25.31 -17.80 0.61
C LEU A 88 24.00 -17.25 0.04
N ILE A 89 23.56 -16.07 0.45
CA ILE A 89 22.33 -15.43 -0.08
C ILE A 89 22.46 -15.15 -1.59
N ILE A 90 23.63 -14.66 -2.04
CA ILE A 90 23.86 -14.42 -3.49
C ILE A 90 23.92 -15.75 -4.27
N ILE A 91 24.54 -16.80 -3.71
CA ILE A 91 24.55 -18.13 -4.33
C ILE A 91 23.14 -18.74 -4.37
N GLY A 92 22.35 -18.58 -3.32
CA GLY A 92 20.96 -19.02 -3.27
C GLY A 92 20.11 -18.31 -4.33
N ALA A 93 20.21 -16.99 -4.43
CA ALA A 93 19.53 -16.21 -5.47
C ALA A 93 19.95 -16.60 -6.90
N PHE A 94 21.23 -16.95 -7.12
CA PHE A 94 21.70 -17.49 -8.40
C PHE A 94 21.07 -18.86 -8.71
N VAL A 95 20.98 -19.76 -7.72
CA VAL A 95 20.30 -21.05 -7.87
C VAL A 95 18.82 -20.85 -8.20
N THR A 96 18.10 -20.01 -7.47
CA THR A 96 16.71 -19.66 -7.77
C THR A 96 16.58 -19.18 -9.22
N ARG A 97 17.32 -18.14 -9.61
CA ARG A 97 17.24 -17.50 -10.93
C ARG A 97 17.40 -18.44 -12.13
N TYR A 98 18.27 -19.44 -12.02
CA TYR A 98 18.64 -20.33 -13.14
C TYR A 98 18.11 -21.76 -13.05
N ILE A 99 17.62 -22.21 -11.89
CA ILE A 99 17.17 -23.60 -11.67
C ILE A 99 15.71 -23.67 -11.23
N SER A 100 15.14 -22.62 -10.62
CA SER A 100 13.72 -22.62 -10.25
C SER A 100 12.79 -22.28 -11.41
N TYR A 101 11.51 -22.59 -11.20
CA TYR A 101 10.42 -22.20 -12.08
C TYR A 101 9.19 -21.87 -11.22
N GLU A 102 8.50 -20.79 -11.63
CA GLU A 102 7.24 -20.33 -11.06
C GLU A 102 6.10 -20.47 -12.08
N GLY A 103 4.86 -20.47 -11.63
CA GLY A 103 3.67 -20.56 -12.47
C GLY A 103 2.35 -20.37 -11.74
N VAL A 104 1.26 -20.61 -12.45
CA VAL A 104 -0.13 -20.58 -11.95
C VAL A 104 -0.90 -21.82 -12.40
N MET A 105 -1.80 -22.29 -11.55
CA MET A 105 -2.60 -23.50 -11.70
C MET A 105 -4.04 -23.14 -11.35
N PRO A 106 -4.84 -22.68 -12.34
CA PRO A 106 -6.28 -22.58 -12.19
C PRO A 106 -6.89 -23.98 -12.07
N ILE A 107 -7.85 -24.16 -11.16
CA ILE A 107 -8.61 -25.41 -10.98
C ILE A 107 -10.06 -25.06 -10.65
N ARG A 108 -11.02 -25.64 -11.36
CA ARG A 108 -12.46 -25.49 -11.07
C ARG A 108 -12.93 -26.54 -10.07
N GLU A 109 -14.03 -26.28 -9.36
CA GLU A 109 -14.55 -27.24 -8.39
C GLU A 109 -14.91 -28.59 -9.01
N GLY A 110 -14.46 -29.68 -8.38
CA GLY A 110 -14.58 -31.05 -8.87
C GLY A 110 -13.49 -31.46 -9.88
N GLU A 111 -12.79 -30.51 -10.50
CA GLU A 111 -11.73 -30.76 -11.47
C GLU A 111 -10.49 -31.37 -10.82
N THR A 112 -9.83 -32.28 -11.54
CA THR A 112 -8.53 -32.86 -11.18
C THR A 112 -7.52 -32.55 -12.28
N THR A 113 -6.43 -31.85 -11.94
CA THR A 113 -5.39 -31.49 -12.91
C THR A 113 -3.99 -31.76 -12.35
N SER A 114 -3.11 -32.26 -13.22
CA SER A 114 -1.68 -32.48 -12.99
C SER A 114 -0.81 -31.50 -13.79
N THR A 115 -1.37 -30.37 -14.23
CA THR A 115 -0.65 -29.38 -15.05
C THR A 115 -0.80 -27.97 -14.53
N PHE A 116 0.18 -27.12 -14.83
CA PHE A 116 0.17 -25.70 -14.49
C PHE A 116 0.81 -24.87 -15.62
N LEU A 117 0.54 -23.57 -15.65
CA LEU A 117 1.03 -22.62 -16.65
C LEU A 117 2.26 -21.87 -16.12
N SER A 118 3.32 -21.75 -16.93
CA SER A 118 4.57 -21.08 -16.53
C SER A 118 4.44 -19.57 -16.33
N GLU A 119 5.22 -18.99 -15.41
CA GLU A 119 5.29 -17.54 -15.15
C GLU A 119 5.90 -16.76 -16.33
N LYS A 120 6.80 -17.41 -17.07
CA LYS A 120 7.41 -16.91 -18.32
C LYS A 120 6.53 -17.22 -19.52
N THR A 121 6.53 -16.31 -20.49
CA THR A 121 5.95 -16.53 -21.82
C THR A 121 6.95 -17.17 -22.78
N TYR A 122 6.44 -18.00 -23.69
CA TYR A 122 7.21 -18.70 -24.70
C TYR A 122 6.60 -18.45 -26.09
N LEU A 123 7.46 -18.27 -27.08
CA LEU A 123 7.09 -18.48 -28.48
C LEU A 123 7.36 -19.94 -28.81
N SER A 124 6.29 -20.69 -29.10
CA SER A 124 6.36 -22.11 -29.45
C SER A 124 6.06 -22.27 -30.94
N ILE A 125 6.95 -22.95 -31.65
CA ILE A 125 6.90 -23.13 -33.10
C ILE A 125 7.04 -24.62 -33.41
N PHE A 126 6.05 -25.22 -34.09
CA PHE A 126 6.17 -26.55 -34.66
C PHE A 126 6.30 -26.43 -36.18
N LEU A 127 7.36 -27.00 -36.74
CA LEU A 127 7.57 -27.12 -38.18
C LEU A 127 7.25 -28.56 -38.58
N ASP A 128 6.20 -28.75 -39.37
CA ASP A 128 5.73 -30.04 -39.85
C ASP A 128 6.01 -30.21 -41.35
N GLY A 129 6.35 -31.43 -41.73
CA GLY A 129 6.48 -31.85 -43.12
C GLY A 129 6.93 -33.30 -43.22
N GLU A 130 7.14 -33.78 -44.44
CA GLU A 130 7.64 -35.13 -44.68
C GLU A 130 9.16 -35.13 -44.89
N ILE A 131 9.84 -36.11 -44.30
CA ILE A 131 11.25 -36.41 -44.56
C ILE A 131 11.34 -37.88 -44.94
N GLU A 132 11.76 -38.15 -46.19
CA GLU A 132 11.84 -39.51 -46.75
C GLU A 132 10.50 -40.27 -46.79
N GLY A 133 9.37 -39.54 -46.81
CA GLY A 133 8.01 -40.09 -46.81
C GLY A 133 7.43 -40.38 -45.43
N GLU A 134 8.16 -40.08 -44.36
CA GLU A 134 7.68 -40.16 -42.97
C GLU A 134 7.35 -38.75 -42.45
N PRO A 135 6.18 -38.54 -41.80
CA PRO A 135 5.85 -37.25 -41.20
C PRO A 135 6.76 -36.98 -40.00
N ARG A 136 7.42 -35.81 -39.98
CA ARG A 136 8.26 -35.39 -38.86
C ARG A 136 7.89 -33.97 -38.42
N ARG A 137 8.11 -33.70 -37.12
CA ARG A 137 7.90 -32.40 -36.48
C ARG A 137 9.19 -31.92 -35.86
N ARG A 138 9.61 -30.69 -36.14
CA ARG A 138 10.66 -29.99 -35.39
C ARG A 138 10.00 -29.01 -34.43
N ILE A 139 10.30 -29.13 -33.14
CA ILE A 139 9.76 -28.28 -32.08
C ILE A 139 10.81 -27.26 -31.67
N ILE A 140 10.42 -25.99 -31.61
CA ILE A 140 11.20 -24.87 -31.08
C ILE A 140 10.35 -24.19 -30.01
N SER A 141 10.97 -23.81 -28.90
CA SER A 141 10.28 -23.14 -27.79
C SER A 141 11.27 -22.19 -27.14
N GLU A 142 11.08 -20.90 -27.36
CA GLU A 142 11.98 -19.84 -26.89
C GLU A 142 11.28 -18.98 -25.84
N ALA A 143 11.93 -18.75 -24.71
CA ALA A 143 11.38 -17.93 -23.63
C ALA A 143 11.54 -16.45 -23.98
N LEU A 144 10.43 -15.71 -24.02
CA LEU A 144 10.40 -14.28 -24.33
C LEU A 144 9.94 -13.50 -23.11
N GLU A 145 10.63 -12.38 -22.82
CA GLU A 145 10.15 -11.31 -21.95
C GLU A 145 9.99 -10.05 -22.81
N LEU A 146 8.75 -9.61 -23.03
CA LEU A 146 8.41 -8.50 -23.93
C LEU A 146 7.66 -7.40 -23.15
N ALA A 147 7.83 -6.15 -23.58
CA ALA A 147 7.02 -5.02 -23.12
C ALA A 147 6.87 -3.98 -24.23
N GLU A 148 5.74 -3.28 -24.28
CA GLU A 148 5.46 -2.23 -25.28
C GLU A 148 6.46 -1.05 -25.18
N ALA A 149 6.99 -0.78 -23.98
CA ALA A 149 7.94 0.28 -23.72
C ALA A 149 9.42 -0.08 -24.02
N THR A 150 9.73 -1.33 -24.38
CA THR A 150 11.10 -1.80 -24.61
C THR A 150 11.41 -1.98 -26.09
N ASN A 151 12.67 -1.75 -26.49
CA ASN A 151 13.18 -2.15 -27.80
C ASN A 151 13.30 -3.68 -27.85
N ASN A 152 12.17 -4.35 -28.03
CA ASN A 152 12.12 -5.78 -28.31
C ASN A 152 12.76 -6.02 -29.67
N ASP A 153 13.69 -6.96 -29.75
CA ASP A 153 14.32 -7.40 -30.99
C ASP A 153 14.82 -8.84 -30.79
N PHE A 154 14.40 -9.73 -31.67
CA PHE A 154 14.92 -11.09 -31.76
C PHE A 154 14.75 -11.64 -33.18
N THR A 155 15.66 -12.53 -33.55
CA THR A 155 15.65 -13.24 -34.83
C THR A 155 15.98 -14.71 -34.58
N ILE A 156 15.01 -15.59 -34.82
CA ILE A 156 15.16 -17.04 -34.71
C ILE A 156 15.50 -17.58 -36.10
N ASN A 157 16.73 -18.04 -36.27
CA ASN A 157 17.17 -18.73 -37.49
C ASN A 157 17.14 -20.24 -37.25
N THR A 158 16.36 -20.95 -38.05
CA THR A 158 16.20 -22.41 -37.97
C THR A 158 16.11 -23.01 -39.37
N ASP A 159 15.95 -24.33 -39.45
CA ASP A 159 15.79 -25.06 -40.70
C ASP A 159 14.82 -26.24 -40.55
N TYR A 160 14.19 -26.62 -41.65
CA TYR A 160 13.46 -27.89 -41.75
C TYR A 160 13.94 -28.61 -43.01
N ASN A 161 14.48 -29.84 -42.88
CA ASN A 161 15.06 -30.58 -44.00
C ASN A 161 16.04 -29.76 -44.87
N LYS A 162 16.91 -28.95 -44.23
CA LYS A 162 17.84 -27.98 -44.86
C LYS A 162 17.20 -26.76 -45.56
N GLN A 163 15.87 -26.64 -45.60
CA GLN A 163 15.20 -25.41 -46.00
C GLN A 163 15.30 -24.40 -44.84
N PRO A 164 15.91 -23.21 -45.04
CA PRO A 164 16.04 -22.22 -43.98
C PRO A 164 14.68 -21.56 -43.69
N VAL A 165 14.41 -21.34 -42.41
CA VAL A 165 13.26 -20.58 -41.91
C VAL A 165 13.79 -19.53 -40.94
N THR A 166 13.48 -18.26 -41.21
CA THR A 166 13.85 -17.13 -40.37
C THR A 166 12.57 -16.52 -39.81
N ILE A 167 12.48 -16.40 -38.49
CA ILE A 167 11.39 -15.71 -37.79
C ILE A 167 11.98 -14.45 -37.16
N THR A 168 11.43 -13.29 -37.49
CA THR A 168 11.84 -11.99 -36.94
C THR A 168 10.71 -11.36 -36.15
N TYR A 169 11.06 -10.70 -35.04
CA TYR A 169 10.15 -9.80 -34.35
C TYR A 169 9.71 -8.65 -35.26
N GLN A 170 8.44 -8.25 -35.15
CA GLN A 170 7.91 -7.04 -35.81
C GLN A 170 7.30 -6.08 -34.81
N ASP A 171 6.37 -6.54 -33.96
CA ASP A 171 5.67 -5.68 -33.01
C ASP A 171 5.12 -6.47 -31.79
N TYR A 172 4.80 -5.78 -30.71
CA TYR A 172 4.17 -6.33 -29.51
C TYR A 172 3.15 -5.34 -28.94
N ILE A 173 1.88 -5.78 -28.93
CA ILE A 173 0.73 -4.98 -28.50
C ILE A 173 0.32 -5.47 -27.11
N GLN A 174 0.54 -4.66 -26.09
CA GLN A 174 0.10 -4.99 -24.73
C GLN A 174 -1.40 -4.71 -24.58
N GLY A 175 -2.21 -5.70 -24.18
CA GLY A 175 -3.67 -5.59 -24.14
C GLY A 175 -4.28 -5.57 -25.55
N ALA A 176 -4.52 -6.75 -26.11
CA ALA A 176 -5.06 -6.97 -27.44
C ALA A 176 -6.19 -8.01 -27.43
N GLU A 177 -7.10 -7.91 -28.39
CA GLU A 177 -8.19 -8.85 -28.61
C GLU A 177 -8.36 -9.19 -30.10
N MET A 178 -9.16 -10.21 -30.41
CA MET A 178 -9.66 -10.39 -31.77
C MET A 178 -10.77 -9.37 -32.03
N GLY A 179 -10.60 -8.56 -33.07
CA GLY A 179 -11.57 -7.58 -33.51
C GLY A 179 -11.43 -7.29 -35.00
N LEU A 180 -12.22 -6.35 -35.49
CA LEU A 180 -12.25 -6.03 -36.91
C LEU A 180 -11.30 -4.88 -37.25
N VAL A 181 -10.48 -5.08 -38.29
CA VAL A 181 -9.60 -4.04 -38.86
C VAL A 181 -10.21 -3.57 -40.18
N GLU A 182 -10.52 -2.28 -40.30
CA GLU A 182 -11.01 -1.70 -41.55
C GLU A 182 -10.00 -1.85 -42.70
N THR A 183 -10.43 -2.46 -43.81
CA THR A 183 -9.62 -2.63 -45.03
C THR A 183 -10.49 -2.39 -46.27
N LYS A 184 -9.91 -1.84 -47.33
CA LYS A 184 -10.65 -1.46 -48.55
C LYS A 184 -11.09 -2.65 -49.40
N ASP A 185 -10.39 -3.77 -49.28
CA ASP A 185 -10.60 -5.00 -50.04
C ASP A 185 -11.09 -6.15 -49.13
N GLY A 186 -11.52 -5.82 -47.90
CA GLY A 186 -12.00 -6.77 -46.90
C GLY A 186 -13.44 -7.24 -47.13
N GLU A 187 -13.92 -8.10 -46.24
CA GLU A 187 -15.31 -8.57 -46.26
C GLU A 187 -16.18 -7.72 -45.33
N ASN A 188 -17.49 -7.71 -45.55
CA ASN A 188 -18.41 -6.93 -44.74
C ASN A 188 -18.75 -7.64 -43.42
N TYR A 189 -18.68 -6.91 -42.32
CA TYR A 189 -19.06 -7.39 -40.99
C TYR A 189 -20.06 -6.46 -40.33
N LEU A 190 -21.00 -7.07 -39.59
CA LEU A 190 -21.98 -6.37 -38.77
C LEU A 190 -21.68 -6.61 -37.29
N LYS A 191 -21.52 -5.52 -36.53
CA LYS A 191 -21.29 -5.58 -35.08
C LYS A 191 -22.61 -5.66 -34.31
N ILE A 192 -22.76 -6.69 -33.48
CA ILE A 192 -23.89 -6.89 -32.57
C ILE A 192 -23.35 -6.90 -31.14
N VAL A 193 -23.84 -6.01 -30.28
CA VAL A 193 -23.47 -5.93 -28.88
C VAL A 193 -24.63 -6.45 -28.03
N GLU A 194 -24.39 -7.52 -27.28
CA GLU A 194 -25.37 -8.23 -26.46
C GLU A 194 -25.09 -7.98 -24.97
N ALA A 195 -26.13 -8.11 -24.12
CA ALA A 195 -26.06 -7.89 -22.67
C ALA A 195 -26.61 -9.10 -21.87
N GLY A 196 -25.88 -10.21 -21.89
CA GLY A 196 -26.13 -11.44 -21.16
C GLY A 196 -25.23 -11.63 -19.94
N ASP A 197 -25.64 -12.50 -19.00
CA ASP A 197 -24.89 -12.96 -17.81
C ASP A 197 -24.19 -11.89 -16.95
N GLY A 198 -24.64 -10.62 -17.04
CA GLY A 198 -24.07 -9.48 -16.31
C GLY A 198 -22.87 -8.82 -16.99
N GLY A 199 -22.51 -9.25 -18.20
CA GLY A 199 -21.47 -8.69 -19.04
C GLY A 199 -22.00 -7.90 -20.24
N ARG A 200 -21.05 -7.40 -21.05
CA ARG A 200 -21.28 -6.90 -22.41
C ARG A 200 -20.49 -7.81 -23.35
N HIS A 201 -21.15 -8.36 -24.37
CA HIS A 201 -20.52 -9.23 -25.36
C HIS A 201 -20.59 -8.60 -26.75
N ASP A 202 -19.43 -8.37 -27.36
CA ASP A 202 -19.32 -7.84 -28.72
C ASP A 202 -19.17 -9.02 -29.70
N HIS A 203 -20.12 -9.16 -30.63
CA HIS A 203 -20.13 -10.16 -31.68
C HIS A 203 -19.96 -9.49 -33.05
N PHE A 204 -19.20 -10.11 -33.95
CA PHE A 204 -19.04 -9.64 -35.33
C PHE A 204 -19.55 -10.73 -36.27
N LEU A 205 -20.67 -10.47 -36.95
CA LEU A 205 -21.24 -11.36 -37.96
C LEU A 205 -20.68 -11.02 -39.34
N LYS A 206 -20.08 -11.99 -40.00
CA LYS A 206 -19.62 -11.87 -41.39
C LYS A 206 -20.80 -11.93 -42.36
N GLU A 207 -20.71 -11.19 -43.47
CA GLU A 207 -21.68 -11.29 -44.57
C GLU A 207 -21.75 -12.73 -45.11
N GLY A 208 -22.96 -13.29 -45.19
CA GLY A 208 -23.16 -14.67 -45.62
C GLY A 208 -23.00 -15.73 -44.51
N GLU A 209 -22.88 -15.33 -43.24
CA GLU A 209 -22.83 -16.24 -42.08
C GLU A 209 -24.12 -16.23 -41.23
N VAL A 210 -24.21 -17.24 -40.37
CA VAL A 210 -25.26 -17.40 -39.36
C VAL A 210 -24.58 -17.80 -38.06
N THR A 211 -24.77 -17.01 -37.02
CA THR A 211 -24.14 -17.18 -35.71
C THR A 211 -25.20 -17.52 -34.66
N ASN A 212 -24.85 -18.37 -33.70
CA ASN A 212 -25.68 -18.64 -32.53
C ASN A 212 -25.23 -17.73 -31.38
N ILE A 213 -26.12 -16.85 -30.91
CA ILE A 213 -25.93 -15.95 -29.76
C ILE A 213 -26.95 -16.39 -28.70
N HIS A 214 -26.48 -16.93 -27.57
CA HIS A 214 -27.33 -17.40 -26.46
C HIS A 214 -28.54 -18.27 -26.86
N ASN A 215 -28.34 -19.26 -27.75
CA ASN A 215 -29.35 -20.15 -28.34
C ASN A 215 -30.35 -19.47 -29.31
N ILE A 216 -30.10 -18.23 -29.72
CA ILE A 216 -30.82 -17.53 -30.79
C ILE A 216 -29.91 -17.47 -32.02
N LEU A 217 -30.42 -17.93 -33.16
CA LEU A 217 -29.72 -17.78 -34.43
C LEU A 217 -29.90 -16.35 -34.94
N VAL A 218 -28.80 -15.72 -35.37
CA VAL A 218 -28.79 -14.42 -36.04
C VAL A 218 -28.01 -14.58 -37.36
N SER A 219 -28.53 -14.05 -38.45
CA SER A 219 -27.89 -14.10 -39.77
C SER A 219 -27.65 -12.69 -40.33
N PHE A 220 -26.64 -12.58 -41.20
CA PHE A 220 -26.34 -11.33 -41.89
C PHE A 220 -26.23 -11.59 -43.42
N ASN A 221 -27.11 -10.94 -44.18
CA ASN A 221 -27.28 -11.12 -45.63
C ASN A 221 -27.47 -12.59 -46.07
N LYS A 222 -28.05 -13.42 -45.19
CA LYS A 222 -28.31 -14.85 -45.42
C LYS A 222 -29.66 -15.29 -44.83
N PRO A 223 -30.77 -15.15 -45.59
CA PRO A 223 -32.10 -15.55 -45.15
C PRO A 223 -32.13 -17.00 -44.63
N THR A 224 -32.38 -17.12 -43.33
CA THR A 224 -32.30 -18.36 -42.56
C THR A 224 -33.56 -18.50 -41.71
N LYS A 225 -34.31 -19.57 -41.96
CA LYS A 225 -35.61 -19.80 -41.30
C LYS A 225 -35.43 -20.04 -39.80
N GLY A 226 -36.09 -19.22 -38.97
CA GLY A 226 -36.02 -19.30 -37.51
C GLY A 226 -34.83 -18.56 -36.88
N ALA A 227 -34.02 -17.86 -37.69
CA ALA A 227 -33.05 -16.87 -37.22
C ALA A 227 -33.64 -15.46 -37.22
N ILE A 228 -33.08 -14.55 -36.43
CA ILE A 228 -33.22 -13.10 -36.64
C ILE A 228 -32.38 -12.77 -37.87
N ASN A 229 -33.03 -12.41 -38.98
CA ASN A 229 -32.36 -12.10 -40.23
C ASN A 229 -32.11 -10.59 -40.31
N ILE A 230 -30.85 -10.21 -40.50
CA ILE A 230 -30.46 -8.83 -40.75
C ILE A 230 -29.98 -8.73 -42.20
N THR A 231 -30.55 -7.79 -42.94
CA THR A 231 -30.23 -7.55 -44.34
C THR A 231 -29.73 -6.11 -44.52
N TYR A 232 -28.64 -5.95 -45.27
CA TYR A 232 -28.07 -4.67 -45.69
C TYR A 232 -28.04 -4.64 -47.22
N GLU A 233 -28.80 -3.73 -47.82
CA GLU A 233 -28.91 -3.58 -49.27
C GLU A 233 -29.13 -2.09 -49.61
N ASN A 234 -28.39 -1.55 -50.59
CA ASN A 234 -28.49 -0.15 -51.04
C ASN A 234 -28.36 0.91 -49.91
N ASP A 235 -27.45 0.68 -48.96
CA ASP A 235 -27.23 1.48 -47.73
C ASP A 235 -28.36 1.47 -46.68
N ASP A 236 -29.47 0.76 -46.93
CA ASP A 236 -30.56 0.56 -45.98
C ASP A 236 -30.39 -0.75 -45.19
N TYR A 237 -30.88 -0.75 -43.95
CA TYR A 237 -30.85 -1.90 -43.03
C TYR A 237 -32.27 -2.41 -42.77
N PHE A 238 -32.43 -3.73 -42.79
CA PHE A 238 -33.70 -4.40 -42.51
C PHE A 238 -33.51 -5.52 -41.49
N ILE A 239 -34.56 -5.79 -40.71
CA ILE A 239 -34.67 -6.90 -39.76
C ILE A 239 -35.95 -7.68 -39.98
N GLU A 240 -35.83 -9.01 -39.98
CA GLU A 240 -36.95 -9.95 -39.94
C GLU A 240 -36.72 -10.91 -38.76
N SER A 241 -37.58 -10.83 -37.75
CA SER A 241 -37.49 -11.63 -36.52
C SER A 241 -38.64 -12.64 -36.43
N PRO A 242 -38.40 -13.93 -36.10
CA PRO A 242 -39.46 -14.91 -35.85
C PRO A 242 -40.09 -14.76 -34.45
N PHE A 243 -39.70 -13.72 -33.72
CA PHE A 243 -40.18 -13.37 -32.38
C PHE A 243 -40.63 -11.91 -32.36
N ASP A 244 -41.74 -11.64 -31.68
CA ASP A 244 -42.15 -10.26 -31.38
C ASP A 244 -41.17 -9.59 -30.41
N GLY A 245 -41.11 -8.26 -30.44
CA GLY A 245 -40.21 -7.49 -29.58
C GLY A 245 -40.44 -5.99 -29.65
N SER A 246 -39.49 -5.23 -29.14
CA SER A 246 -39.47 -3.77 -29.20
C SER A 246 -38.05 -3.25 -29.42
N PHE A 247 -37.94 -1.98 -29.79
CA PHE A 247 -36.67 -1.26 -29.78
C PHE A 247 -36.81 0.14 -29.17
N LEU A 248 -35.72 0.62 -28.56
CA LEU A 248 -35.58 1.97 -28.01
C LEU A 248 -34.27 2.59 -28.50
N ARG A 249 -34.36 3.71 -29.21
CA ARG A 249 -33.19 4.54 -29.56
C ARG A 249 -32.96 5.58 -28.48
N MET A 250 -31.86 5.43 -27.74
CA MET A 250 -31.60 6.26 -26.55
C MET A 250 -31.38 7.75 -26.87
N ALA A 251 -30.84 8.06 -28.06
CA ALA A 251 -30.45 9.41 -28.46
C ALA A 251 -31.64 10.40 -28.57
N ASP A 252 -32.80 9.93 -28.99
CA ASP A 252 -34.02 10.72 -29.21
C ASP A 252 -35.27 10.12 -28.53
N GLN A 253 -35.09 9.05 -27.75
CA GLN A 253 -36.16 8.29 -27.08
C GLN A 253 -37.20 7.70 -28.05
N MET A 254 -36.85 7.53 -29.33
CA MET A 254 -37.72 6.87 -30.31
C MET A 254 -37.94 5.40 -29.91
N GLN A 255 -39.20 5.00 -29.80
CA GLN A 255 -39.62 3.64 -29.47
C GLN A 255 -40.43 3.04 -30.62
N GLY A 256 -40.26 1.74 -30.86
CA GLY A 256 -41.04 1.00 -31.83
C GLY A 256 -41.21 -0.47 -31.43
N LEU A 257 -42.09 -1.16 -32.15
CA LEU A 257 -42.30 -2.60 -32.03
C LEU A 257 -41.54 -3.32 -33.14
N VAL A 258 -41.12 -4.55 -32.85
CA VAL A 258 -40.62 -5.51 -33.84
C VAL A 258 -41.71 -6.57 -33.98
N PHE A 259 -42.40 -6.57 -35.11
CA PHE A 259 -43.43 -7.56 -35.44
C PHE A 259 -42.78 -8.87 -35.89
N LYS A 260 -43.33 -9.99 -35.42
CA LYS A 260 -42.93 -11.33 -35.85
C LYS A 260 -43.16 -11.58 -37.35
N ASP A 261 -42.25 -12.35 -37.96
CA ASP A 261 -42.29 -12.87 -39.34
C ASP A 261 -42.57 -11.78 -40.40
N SER A 262 -42.01 -10.58 -40.17
CA SER A 262 -42.23 -9.39 -40.98
C SER A 262 -40.93 -8.60 -41.19
N LEU A 263 -40.64 -8.23 -42.45
CA LEU A 263 -39.48 -7.43 -42.82
C LEU A 263 -39.71 -5.96 -42.45
N GLN A 264 -38.85 -5.39 -41.62
CA GLN A 264 -38.98 -4.05 -41.06
C GLN A 264 -37.66 -3.27 -41.16
N PRO A 265 -37.67 -1.93 -41.29
CA PRO A 265 -36.45 -1.13 -41.22
C PRO A 265 -35.75 -1.28 -39.86
N LEU A 266 -34.44 -1.51 -39.90
CA LEU A 266 -33.59 -1.64 -38.72
C LEU A 266 -32.97 -0.28 -38.36
N MET A 267 -33.02 0.07 -37.08
CA MET A 267 -32.56 1.35 -36.55
C MET A 267 -31.26 1.13 -35.78
N LEU A 268 -30.13 1.48 -36.40
CA LEU A 268 -28.81 1.49 -35.73
C LEU A 268 -28.85 2.29 -34.42
N ARG A 269 -27.99 1.93 -33.46
CA ARG A 269 -27.89 2.54 -32.12
C ARG A 269 -29.17 2.48 -31.28
N SER A 270 -30.01 1.48 -31.56
CA SER A 270 -31.21 1.17 -30.77
C SER A 270 -31.01 -0.11 -29.98
N LEU A 271 -31.52 -0.13 -28.73
CA LEU A 271 -31.61 -1.33 -27.91
C LEU A 271 -32.83 -2.14 -28.34
N TYR A 272 -32.59 -3.27 -28.98
CA TYR A 272 -33.59 -4.26 -29.35
C TYR A 272 -33.82 -5.24 -28.19
N GLN A 273 -35.09 -5.51 -27.89
CA GLN A 273 -35.53 -6.53 -26.94
C GLN A 273 -36.45 -7.50 -27.66
N THR A 274 -35.94 -8.67 -28.02
CA THR A 274 -36.68 -9.73 -28.73
C THR A 274 -36.09 -11.10 -28.40
N ALA A 275 -36.90 -12.16 -28.48
CA ALA A 275 -36.51 -13.53 -28.11
C ALA A 275 -36.00 -13.73 -26.65
N GLY A 276 -36.15 -12.73 -25.78
CA GLY A 276 -35.56 -12.72 -24.43
C GLY A 276 -34.13 -12.17 -24.36
N MET A 277 -33.54 -11.82 -25.49
CA MET A 277 -32.20 -11.21 -25.62
C MET A 277 -32.31 -9.69 -25.72
N GLN A 278 -31.31 -8.98 -25.20
CA GLN A 278 -31.14 -7.54 -25.37
C GLN A 278 -29.88 -7.26 -26.18
N PHE A 279 -30.01 -6.60 -27.32
CA PHE A 279 -28.86 -6.30 -28.18
C PHE A 279 -28.94 -4.92 -28.85
N VAL A 280 -27.78 -4.41 -29.25
CA VAL A 280 -27.60 -3.13 -29.96
C VAL A 280 -26.72 -3.39 -31.18
N ILE A 281 -27.03 -2.74 -32.30
CA ILE A 281 -26.11 -2.65 -33.45
C ILE A 281 -25.57 -1.21 -33.44
N PRO A 282 -24.38 -0.97 -32.83
CA PRO A 282 -23.93 0.38 -32.51
C PRO A 282 -23.41 1.14 -33.74
N ASP A 283 -22.92 0.42 -34.73
CA ASP A 283 -22.18 0.97 -35.86
C ASP A 283 -22.71 0.43 -37.20
N PRO A 284 -22.48 1.12 -38.33
CA PRO A 284 -22.78 0.60 -39.66
C PRO A 284 -22.04 -0.71 -39.98
N VAL A 285 -22.33 -1.31 -41.12
CA VAL A 285 -21.48 -2.36 -41.71
C VAL A 285 -20.06 -1.81 -41.88
N ILE A 286 -19.09 -2.60 -41.43
CA ILE A 286 -17.67 -2.28 -41.51
C ILE A 286 -17.03 -3.27 -42.48
N THR A 287 -16.41 -2.76 -43.55
CA THR A 287 -15.62 -3.57 -44.50
C THR A 287 -14.22 -3.74 -43.95
N GLY A 288 -13.77 -4.99 -43.75
CA GLY A 288 -12.52 -5.26 -43.06
C GLY A 288 -12.09 -6.72 -43.00
N GLU A 289 -11.03 -6.97 -42.24
CA GLU A 289 -10.53 -8.30 -41.91
C GLU A 289 -10.56 -8.53 -40.40
N TYR A 290 -10.96 -9.74 -39.97
CA TYR A 290 -10.98 -10.11 -38.57
C TYR A 290 -9.56 -10.50 -38.11
N GLY A 291 -9.01 -9.77 -37.15
CA GLY A 291 -7.61 -9.87 -36.76
C GLY A 291 -7.35 -9.33 -35.36
N VAL A 292 -6.08 -9.17 -35.03
CA VAL A 292 -5.66 -8.66 -33.72
C VAL A 292 -5.73 -7.13 -33.68
N VAL A 293 -6.42 -6.58 -32.69
CA VAL A 293 -6.55 -5.14 -32.43
C VAL A 293 -6.18 -4.79 -30.98
N PRO A 294 -5.62 -3.58 -30.72
CA PRO A 294 -5.40 -3.10 -29.36
C PRO A 294 -6.72 -2.76 -28.65
N ILE A 295 -6.85 -3.13 -27.38
CA ILE A 295 -8.03 -2.82 -26.57
C ILE A 295 -7.99 -1.35 -26.11
N GLU A 296 -9.07 -0.60 -26.33
CA GLU A 296 -9.14 0.84 -25.95
C GLU A 296 -8.94 1.08 -24.44
N VAL A 297 -9.46 0.16 -23.60
CA VAL A 297 -9.36 0.23 -22.14
C VAL A 297 -8.62 -0.99 -21.61
N LYS A 298 -7.31 -0.83 -21.38
CA LYS A 298 -6.45 -1.90 -20.84
C LYS A 298 -6.86 -2.26 -19.40
N GLY A 299 -7.26 -3.51 -19.19
CA GLY A 299 -7.79 -4.09 -17.95
C GLY A 299 -6.87 -5.15 -17.33
N LYS A 300 -7.38 -5.90 -16.35
CA LYS A 300 -6.72 -7.10 -15.80
C LYS A 300 -7.33 -8.35 -16.45
N GLY A 301 -6.49 -9.34 -16.76
CA GLY A 301 -6.95 -10.57 -17.42
C GLY A 301 -7.31 -10.33 -18.90
N GLN A 302 -6.49 -9.53 -19.58
CA GLN A 302 -6.50 -9.39 -21.03
C GLN A 302 -5.26 -10.08 -21.60
N GLU A 303 -5.38 -10.55 -22.83
CA GLU A 303 -4.27 -11.08 -23.61
C GLU A 303 -3.41 -9.94 -24.19
N ASP A 304 -2.17 -10.26 -24.52
CA ASP A 304 -1.28 -9.43 -25.33
C ASP A 304 -1.17 -10.05 -26.73
N ALA A 305 -0.61 -9.31 -27.69
CA ALA A 305 -0.28 -9.86 -29.00
C ALA A 305 1.18 -9.70 -29.40
N LEU A 306 1.70 -10.72 -30.07
CA LEU A 306 3.01 -10.76 -30.68
C LEU A 306 2.87 -10.82 -32.21
N VAL A 307 3.51 -9.88 -32.91
CA VAL A 307 3.56 -9.83 -34.38
C VAL A 307 4.95 -10.24 -34.86
N LEU A 308 4.99 -11.20 -35.79
CA LEU A 308 6.20 -11.81 -36.31
C LEU A 308 6.21 -11.80 -37.84
N ASN A 309 7.37 -11.62 -38.45
CA ASN A 309 7.58 -11.95 -39.86
C ASN A 309 8.26 -13.31 -39.98
N VAL A 310 7.64 -14.23 -40.71
CA VAL A 310 8.17 -15.56 -41.01
C VAL A 310 8.59 -15.60 -42.46
N SER A 311 9.86 -15.93 -42.73
CA SER A 311 10.43 -15.98 -44.07
C SER A 311 11.02 -17.37 -44.39
N THR A 312 10.67 -17.93 -45.54
CA THR A 312 11.26 -19.16 -46.07
C THR A 312 11.13 -19.21 -47.61
N ASN A 313 12.06 -19.86 -48.31
CA ASN A 313 12.10 -19.95 -49.78
C ASN A 313 11.96 -18.61 -50.55
N GLY A 314 12.26 -17.47 -49.92
CA GLY A 314 12.12 -16.13 -50.52
C GLY A 314 10.73 -15.50 -50.34
N GLU A 315 9.77 -16.22 -49.77
CA GLU A 315 8.47 -15.71 -49.36
C GLU A 315 8.55 -15.19 -47.91
N THR A 316 7.76 -14.17 -47.56
CA THR A 316 7.62 -13.65 -46.19
C THR A 316 6.15 -13.43 -45.87
N LYS A 317 5.73 -13.83 -44.68
CA LYS A 317 4.35 -13.68 -44.19
C LYS A 317 4.33 -13.17 -42.75
N GLU A 318 3.48 -12.19 -42.49
CA GLU A 318 3.19 -11.69 -41.14
C GLU A 318 2.29 -12.69 -40.38
N VAL A 319 2.57 -12.89 -39.10
CA VAL A 319 1.82 -13.74 -38.17
C VAL A 319 1.52 -12.95 -36.91
N LYS A 320 0.24 -12.81 -36.57
CA LYS A 320 -0.22 -12.19 -35.32
C LYS A 320 -0.69 -13.30 -34.37
N LEU A 321 -0.16 -13.29 -33.14
CA LEU A 321 -0.42 -14.30 -32.12
C LEU A 321 -0.96 -13.63 -30.87
N LEU A 322 -2.20 -13.92 -30.49
CA LEU A 322 -2.75 -13.57 -29.18
C LEU A 322 -2.29 -14.56 -28.12
N GLY A 323 -2.13 -14.05 -26.90
CA GLY A 323 -1.92 -14.85 -25.68
C GLY A 323 -1.14 -14.07 -24.64
N GLY A 324 0.03 -14.58 -24.25
CA GLY A 324 0.86 -13.97 -23.22
C GLY A 324 0.73 -14.62 -21.83
N LYS A 325 0.98 -13.85 -20.77
CA LYS A 325 1.21 -14.43 -19.43
C LYS A 325 -0.10 -14.88 -18.76
N GLY A 326 -0.18 -16.18 -18.49
CA GLY A 326 -1.38 -16.84 -17.94
C GLY A 326 -2.26 -17.50 -19.00
N TYR A 327 -1.90 -17.39 -20.28
CA TYR A 327 -2.66 -17.92 -21.42
C TYR A 327 -1.86 -18.99 -22.16
N ASN A 328 -2.52 -20.04 -22.63
CA ASN A 328 -1.92 -21.12 -23.42
C ASN A 328 -2.87 -21.46 -24.58
N ASN A 329 -2.88 -20.57 -25.57
CA ASN A 329 -3.81 -20.63 -26.69
C ASN A 329 -3.46 -21.70 -27.71
N ASP A 330 -4.45 -22.13 -28.49
CA ASP A 330 -4.26 -23.00 -29.64
C ASP A 330 -3.27 -22.39 -30.65
N MET A 331 -2.55 -23.25 -31.36
CA MET A 331 -1.54 -22.80 -32.31
C MET A 331 -2.16 -22.35 -33.64
N SER A 332 -1.81 -21.14 -34.07
CA SER A 332 -2.11 -20.62 -35.39
C SER A 332 -1.27 -21.33 -36.46
N LYS A 333 -1.94 -21.91 -37.47
CA LYS A 333 -1.28 -22.57 -38.61
C LYS A 333 -1.03 -21.58 -39.74
N ILE A 334 0.19 -21.57 -40.28
CA ILE A 334 0.50 -21.00 -41.59
C ILE A 334 1.13 -22.06 -42.50
N SER A 335 0.84 -21.96 -43.80
CA SER A 335 1.55 -22.70 -44.85
C SER A 335 2.34 -21.69 -45.67
N LEU A 336 3.65 -21.87 -45.82
CA LEU A 336 4.56 -20.95 -46.53
C LEU A 336 5.72 -21.73 -47.12
N GLY A 337 6.10 -21.46 -48.39
CA GLY A 337 7.22 -22.13 -49.06
C GLY A 337 7.20 -23.66 -49.02
N GLY A 338 6.01 -24.29 -48.95
CA GLY A 338 5.85 -25.75 -48.90
C GLY A 338 5.93 -26.39 -47.51
N LEU A 339 6.06 -25.61 -46.43
CA LEU A 339 6.06 -26.10 -45.04
C LEU A 339 4.77 -25.70 -44.32
N ASP A 340 4.27 -26.60 -43.48
CA ASP A 340 3.21 -26.31 -42.51
C ASP A 340 3.83 -25.95 -41.16
N MET A 341 3.55 -24.75 -40.67
CA MET A 341 4.16 -24.21 -39.46
C MET A 341 3.09 -23.73 -38.49
N TYR A 342 3.19 -24.15 -37.23
CA TYR A 342 2.24 -23.84 -36.16
C TYR A 342 2.91 -22.95 -35.12
N PHE A 343 2.22 -21.90 -34.69
CA PHE A 343 2.76 -20.88 -33.80
C PHE A 343 1.80 -20.59 -32.63
N SER A 344 2.33 -20.52 -31.41
CA SER A 344 1.62 -19.90 -30.27
C SER A 344 2.55 -19.04 -29.42
N TYR A 345 1.97 -18.04 -28.76
CA TYR A 345 2.66 -17.16 -27.82
C TYR A 345 1.92 -17.15 -26.49
N GLY A 346 2.58 -17.59 -25.40
CA GLY A 346 1.93 -17.59 -24.09
C GLY A 346 2.69 -18.35 -23.01
N SER A 347 2.07 -18.50 -21.85
CA SER A 347 2.54 -19.38 -20.79
C SER A 347 2.52 -20.84 -21.24
N LYS A 348 3.63 -21.54 -21.03
CA LYS A 348 3.77 -22.96 -21.37
C LYS A 348 3.10 -23.84 -20.31
N GLN A 349 2.34 -24.83 -20.74
CA GLN A 349 1.82 -25.88 -19.87
C GLN A 349 2.95 -26.83 -19.43
N MET A 350 3.02 -27.09 -18.13
CA MET A 350 4.04 -27.88 -17.45
C MET A 350 3.38 -28.97 -16.62
N GLU A 351 3.92 -30.20 -16.65
CA GLU A 351 3.38 -31.34 -15.91
C GLU A 351 3.94 -31.46 -14.49
N LEU A 352 3.10 -31.91 -13.57
CA LEU A 352 3.42 -32.25 -12.18
C LEU A 352 3.55 -33.78 -12.02
N PRO A 353 4.41 -34.27 -11.11
CA PRO A 353 4.52 -35.70 -10.79
C PRO A 353 3.39 -36.22 -9.88
N PHE A 354 2.23 -35.56 -9.90
CA PHE A 354 0.99 -35.82 -9.15
C PHE A 354 -0.14 -34.92 -9.66
N ALA A 355 -1.39 -35.21 -9.29
CA ALA A 355 -2.52 -34.33 -9.55
C ALA A 355 -3.05 -33.67 -8.26
N LEU A 356 -3.64 -32.48 -8.42
CA LEU A 356 -4.48 -31.85 -7.40
C LEU A 356 -5.92 -31.84 -7.90
N LYS A 357 -6.84 -32.22 -7.01
CA LYS A 357 -8.28 -32.08 -7.23
C LYS A 357 -8.83 -31.00 -6.32
N LEU A 358 -9.52 -29.99 -6.86
CA LEU A 358 -10.27 -29.05 -6.02
C LEU A 358 -11.60 -29.71 -5.61
N ASN A 359 -11.81 -29.88 -4.31
CA ASN A 359 -13.06 -30.43 -3.79
C ASN A 359 -14.09 -29.34 -3.47
N ASP A 360 -13.64 -28.16 -3.03
CA ASP A 360 -14.48 -27.08 -2.48
C ASP A 360 -13.62 -25.81 -2.28
N PHE A 361 -14.10 -24.66 -2.76
CA PHE A 361 -13.50 -23.34 -2.52
C PHE A 361 -14.36 -22.53 -1.55
N ILE A 362 -13.73 -21.98 -0.52
CA ILE A 362 -14.41 -21.23 0.55
C ILE A 362 -13.81 -19.83 0.64
N ALA A 363 -14.67 -18.82 0.51
CA ALA A 363 -14.31 -17.42 0.73
C ALA A 363 -15.07 -16.87 1.96
N GLU A 364 -14.40 -16.76 3.10
CA GLU A 364 -14.99 -16.12 4.29
C GLU A 364 -15.09 -14.60 4.07
N LYS A 365 -16.26 -14.02 4.37
CA LYS A 365 -16.53 -12.58 4.25
C LYS A 365 -16.56 -11.91 5.63
N PHE A 366 -16.33 -10.59 5.69
CA PHE A 366 -16.57 -9.85 6.93
C PHE A 366 -18.08 -9.75 7.21
N PRO A 367 -18.50 -9.67 8.49
CA PRO A 367 -19.92 -9.65 8.86
C PRO A 367 -20.73 -8.60 8.10
N GLY A 368 -21.82 -9.01 7.48
CA GLY A 368 -22.73 -8.14 6.73
C GLY A 368 -22.18 -7.57 5.41
N THR A 369 -21.11 -8.15 4.87
CA THR A 369 -20.51 -7.75 3.58
C THR A 369 -20.63 -8.86 2.53
N GLU A 370 -20.83 -8.47 1.27
CA GLU A 370 -20.95 -9.40 0.14
C GLU A 370 -19.61 -9.62 -0.58
N ASN A 371 -18.80 -8.56 -0.68
CA ASN A 371 -17.57 -8.52 -1.50
C ASN A 371 -16.31 -8.15 -0.70
N VAL A 372 -16.35 -8.20 0.65
CA VAL A 372 -15.19 -7.89 1.51
C VAL A 372 -14.71 -9.16 2.19
N TYR A 373 -13.74 -9.81 1.58
CA TYR A 373 -13.21 -11.10 2.04
C TYR A 373 -12.28 -10.95 3.24
N LYS A 374 -12.51 -11.78 4.26
CA LYS A 374 -11.70 -11.96 5.47
C LYS A 374 -10.64 -13.05 5.26
N SER A 375 -10.98 -14.13 4.57
CA SER A 375 -10.04 -15.20 4.21
C SER A 375 -10.55 -15.96 2.98
N PHE A 376 -9.69 -16.72 2.33
CA PHE A 376 -10.06 -17.61 1.23
C PHE A 376 -9.22 -18.89 1.28
N LYS A 377 -9.82 -20.01 0.89
CA LYS A 377 -9.33 -21.36 1.14
C LYS A 377 -9.76 -22.33 0.04
N SER A 378 -8.83 -23.12 -0.49
CA SER A 378 -9.13 -24.30 -1.30
C SER A 378 -8.97 -25.57 -0.47
N LYS A 379 -10.01 -26.43 -0.44
CA LYS A 379 -9.87 -27.82 -0.01
C LYS A 379 -9.45 -28.65 -1.21
N VAL A 380 -8.24 -29.20 -1.20
CA VAL A 380 -7.71 -30.01 -2.31
C VAL A 380 -7.40 -31.43 -1.87
N ASP A 381 -7.53 -32.38 -2.79
CA ASP A 381 -6.99 -33.72 -2.64
C ASP A 381 -5.69 -33.84 -3.45
N ILE A 382 -4.63 -34.33 -2.81
CA ILE A 382 -3.38 -34.73 -3.48
C ILE A 382 -3.57 -36.17 -3.96
N VAL A 383 -3.55 -36.38 -5.29
CA VAL A 383 -3.83 -37.66 -5.94
C VAL A 383 -2.53 -38.26 -6.49
N GLU A 384 -2.12 -39.39 -5.91
CA GLU A 384 -0.88 -40.12 -6.25
C GLU A 384 -1.07 -41.63 -6.05
N ASP A 385 -0.59 -42.45 -7.00
CA ASP A 385 -0.47 -43.91 -6.86
C ASP A 385 -1.75 -44.61 -6.35
N ASN A 386 -2.91 -44.24 -6.90
CA ASN A 386 -4.26 -44.66 -6.48
C ASN A 386 -4.63 -44.33 -5.02
N SER A 387 -3.92 -43.40 -4.39
CA SER A 387 -4.25 -42.82 -3.09
C SER A 387 -4.64 -41.34 -3.22
N SER A 388 -5.58 -40.91 -2.39
CA SER A 388 -5.97 -39.49 -2.24
C SER A 388 -5.68 -39.05 -0.81
N ARG A 389 -5.15 -37.84 -0.63
CA ARG A 389 -4.91 -37.24 0.68
C ARG A 389 -5.46 -35.81 0.72
N PRO A 390 -6.43 -35.50 1.60
CA PRO A 390 -6.96 -34.14 1.71
C PRO A 390 -5.94 -33.19 2.32
N TYR A 391 -5.91 -31.97 1.80
CA TYR A 391 -5.09 -30.86 2.26
C TYR A 391 -5.82 -29.53 2.07
N ASP A 392 -5.57 -28.59 2.97
CA ASP A 392 -6.20 -27.27 2.98
C ASP A 392 -5.17 -26.20 2.57
N ILE A 393 -5.37 -25.53 1.44
CA ILE A 393 -4.51 -24.42 0.99
C ILE A 393 -5.22 -23.10 1.27
N TYR A 394 -4.60 -22.22 2.05
CA TYR A 394 -5.15 -20.89 2.36
C TYR A 394 -4.03 -19.91 2.73
N MET A 395 -4.40 -18.66 3.00
CA MET A 395 -3.45 -17.60 3.36
C MET A 395 -2.60 -18.00 4.58
N ASN A 396 -1.28 -17.93 4.45
CA ASN A 396 -0.29 -18.41 5.45
C ASN A 396 -0.27 -19.94 5.68
N HIS A 397 -0.89 -20.76 4.80
CA HIS A 397 -0.86 -22.21 4.88
C HIS A 397 -0.70 -22.83 3.48
N VAL A 398 0.56 -22.92 3.03
CA VAL A 398 0.95 -23.41 1.70
C VAL A 398 1.17 -24.93 1.69
N LEU A 399 0.70 -25.59 0.64
CA LEU A 399 1.05 -26.98 0.36
C LEU A 399 2.51 -27.04 -0.11
N ASP A 400 3.34 -27.88 0.52
CA ASP A 400 4.71 -28.19 0.09
C ASP A 400 4.82 -29.70 -0.12
N HIS A 401 4.92 -30.13 -1.38
CA HIS A 401 4.91 -31.54 -1.76
C HIS A 401 5.85 -31.84 -2.93
N LYS A 402 6.67 -32.89 -2.81
CA LYS A 402 7.74 -33.25 -3.76
C LYS A 402 8.69 -32.09 -4.17
N GLY A 403 8.72 -30.99 -3.41
CA GLY A 403 9.51 -29.77 -3.70
C GLY A 403 8.74 -28.67 -4.45
N TYR A 404 7.49 -28.91 -4.80
CA TYR A 404 6.55 -27.92 -5.34
C TYR A 404 5.78 -27.27 -4.19
N ARG A 405 5.63 -25.95 -4.25
CA ARG A 405 4.84 -25.15 -3.32
C ARG A 405 3.63 -24.55 -4.02
N PHE A 406 2.46 -24.71 -3.42
CA PHE A 406 1.20 -24.15 -3.90
C PHE A 406 0.63 -23.19 -2.86
N PHE A 407 0.31 -21.98 -3.29
CA PHE A 407 -0.38 -20.99 -2.46
C PHE A 407 -1.62 -20.45 -3.16
N GLN A 408 -2.61 -20.06 -2.36
CA GLN A 408 -3.84 -19.45 -2.82
C GLN A 408 -3.58 -18.02 -3.32
N ALA A 409 -3.46 -17.83 -4.63
CA ALA A 409 -3.05 -16.54 -5.22
C ALA A 409 -4.26 -15.64 -5.54
N SER A 410 -5.27 -16.20 -6.19
CA SER A 410 -6.56 -15.56 -6.47
C SER A 410 -7.65 -16.63 -6.65
N PHE A 411 -8.85 -16.23 -7.02
CA PHE A 411 -10.00 -17.10 -7.25
C PHE A 411 -10.91 -16.47 -8.30
N ASP A 412 -11.80 -17.28 -8.87
CA ASP A 412 -12.75 -16.84 -9.90
C ASP A 412 -13.90 -16.05 -9.24
N GLN A 413 -14.43 -15.03 -9.93
CA GLN A 413 -15.46 -14.14 -9.35
C GLN A 413 -16.78 -14.85 -9.01
N ASP A 414 -17.03 -16.03 -9.56
CA ASP A 414 -18.21 -16.85 -9.27
C ASP A 414 -18.04 -17.75 -8.02
N GLU A 415 -16.90 -17.64 -7.32
CA GLU A 415 -16.52 -18.40 -6.13
C GLU A 415 -16.44 -19.93 -6.36
N LYS A 416 -16.32 -20.42 -7.60
CA LYS A 416 -16.27 -21.86 -7.96
C LYS A 416 -14.95 -22.31 -8.59
N GLY A 417 -13.91 -21.50 -8.47
CA GLY A 417 -12.60 -21.80 -9.04
C GLY A 417 -11.49 -21.13 -8.27
N THR A 418 -10.37 -21.84 -8.16
CA THR A 418 -9.17 -21.42 -7.47
C THR A 418 -8.06 -21.13 -8.46
N VAL A 419 -7.25 -20.10 -8.19
CA VAL A 419 -5.97 -19.90 -8.88
C VAL A 419 -4.87 -20.09 -7.85
N LEU A 420 -4.27 -21.28 -7.87
CA LEU A 420 -3.07 -21.56 -7.09
C LEU A 420 -1.85 -21.03 -7.84
N SER A 421 -0.88 -20.44 -7.15
CA SER A 421 0.43 -20.18 -7.75
C SER A 421 1.44 -21.22 -7.28
N VAL A 422 2.26 -21.67 -8.23
CA VAL A 422 3.18 -22.79 -8.12
C VAL A 422 4.61 -22.27 -8.10
N ASN A 423 5.44 -22.75 -7.17
CA ASN A 423 6.88 -22.49 -7.15
C ASN A 423 7.66 -23.78 -6.87
N HIS A 424 8.71 -24.04 -7.64
CA HIS A 424 9.67 -25.11 -7.39
C HIS A 424 11.09 -24.55 -7.22
N ASP A 425 11.38 -24.01 -6.03
CA ASP A 425 12.72 -23.52 -5.64
C ASP A 425 13.22 -24.11 -4.32
N ARG A 426 13.20 -25.44 -4.19
CA ARG A 426 13.67 -26.08 -2.95
C ARG A 426 15.15 -25.75 -2.66
N LEU A 427 16.02 -25.78 -3.66
CA LEU A 427 17.47 -25.59 -3.46
C LEU A 427 17.84 -24.13 -3.18
N GLY A 428 17.33 -23.17 -3.95
CA GLY A 428 17.63 -21.74 -3.75
C GLY A 428 17.11 -21.24 -2.40
N THR A 429 15.88 -21.65 -2.03
CA THR A 429 15.31 -21.40 -0.70
C THR A 429 16.20 -21.92 0.42
N TRP A 430 16.60 -23.21 0.42
CA TRP A 430 17.40 -23.78 1.51
C TRP A 430 18.79 -23.13 1.65
N ILE A 431 19.47 -22.84 0.54
CA ILE A 431 20.78 -22.15 0.56
C ILE A 431 20.63 -20.74 1.13
N THR A 432 19.60 -20.01 0.67
CA THR A 432 19.28 -18.66 1.15
C THR A 432 18.93 -18.66 2.64
N TYR A 433 18.15 -19.63 3.12
CA TYR A 433 17.74 -19.75 4.52
C TYR A 433 18.92 -20.05 5.45
N ILE A 434 19.88 -20.88 5.04
CA ILE A 434 21.14 -21.05 5.78
C ILE A 434 21.88 -19.71 5.85
N GLY A 435 21.91 -18.96 4.75
CA GLY A 435 22.40 -17.57 4.72
C GLY A 435 21.70 -16.67 5.75
N TYR A 436 20.37 -16.66 5.78
CA TYR A 436 19.58 -15.85 6.73
C TYR A 436 19.85 -16.23 8.19
N MET A 437 19.97 -17.52 8.50
CA MET A 437 20.25 -18.00 9.86
C MET A 437 21.67 -17.61 10.33
N LEU A 438 22.67 -17.70 9.46
CA LEU A 438 24.02 -17.21 9.75
C LEU A 438 24.08 -15.69 9.89
N LEU A 439 23.28 -14.96 9.10
CA LEU A 439 23.17 -13.50 9.16
C LEU A 439 22.56 -13.08 10.51
N TYR A 440 21.43 -13.67 10.90
CA TYR A 440 20.77 -13.45 12.19
C TYR A 440 21.73 -13.70 13.34
N LEU A 441 22.41 -14.85 13.35
CA LEU A 441 23.39 -15.19 14.38
C LEU A 441 24.56 -14.18 14.41
N GLY A 442 25.12 -13.82 13.25
CA GLY A 442 26.20 -12.83 13.15
C GLY A 442 25.80 -11.44 13.67
N LEU A 443 24.59 -10.98 13.31
CA LEU A 443 24.04 -9.68 13.74
C LEU A 443 23.75 -9.66 15.24
N MET A 444 23.19 -10.73 15.80
CA MET A 444 22.93 -10.81 17.24
C MET A 444 24.24 -10.85 18.04
N LEU A 445 25.21 -11.67 17.63
CA LEU A 445 26.49 -11.78 18.34
C LEU A 445 27.30 -10.48 18.33
N ILE A 446 27.16 -9.61 17.31
CA ILE A 446 27.91 -8.35 17.23
C ILE A 446 27.55 -7.34 18.33
N LEU A 447 26.36 -7.46 18.95
CA LEU A 447 25.90 -6.58 20.02
C LEU A 447 26.44 -6.99 21.40
N PHE A 448 26.70 -8.28 21.60
CA PHE A 448 27.01 -8.85 22.92
C PHE A 448 28.47 -9.29 23.11
N ILE A 449 29.15 -9.77 22.06
CA ILE A 449 30.51 -10.34 22.18
C ILE A 449 31.56 -9.29 22.56
N LYS A 450 32.42 -9.64 23.53
CA LYS A 450 33.60 -8.84 23.95
C LYS A 450 34.60 -8.76 22.79
N GLY A 451 35.08 -7.56 22.48
CA GLY A 451 35.94 -7.29 21.30
C GLY A 451 35.17 -6.91 20.03
N SER A 452 33.84 -6.89 20.07
CA SER A 452 33.02 -6.28 19.01
C SER A 452 33.15 -4.74 19.03
N ARG A 453 32.97 -4.12 17.86
CA ARG A 453 32.92 -2.66 17.73
C ARG A 453 31.84 -2.02 18.60
N PHE A 454 30.71 -2.70 18.83
CA PHE A 454 29.64 -2.19 19.69
C PHE A 454 30.10 -2.10 21.16
N LYS A 455 30.85 -3.11 21.65
CA LYS A 455 31.48 -3.06 22.97
C LYS A 455 32.61 -2.04 23.06
N ASP A 456 33.39 -1.84 22.00
CA ASP A 456 34.38 -0.77 21.95
C ASP A 456 33.74 0.62 22.10
N LEU A 457 32.61 0.87 21.41
CA LEU A 457 31.86 2.12 21.51
C LEU A 457 31.33 2.37 22.93
N GLU A 458 30.80 1.33 23.57
CA GLU A 458 30.39 1.35 24.98
C GLU A 458 31.56 1.66 25.94
N HIS A 459 32.74 1.07 25.71
CA HIS A 459 33.95 1.38 26.46
C HIS A 459 34.49 2.80 26.19
N MET A 460 34.44 3.29 24.95
CA MET A 460 34.82 4.67 24.61
C MET A 460 33.90 5.68 25.30
N LEU A 461 32.59 5.42 25.30
CA LEU A 461 31.56 6.25 25.92
C LEU A 461 31.72 6.33 27.45
N SER A 462 31.97 5.19 28.11
CA SER A 462 32.23 5.17 29.56
C SER A 462 33.53 5.89 29.95
N LYS A 463 34.58 5.81 29.13
CA LYS A 463 35.82 6.61 29.29
C LYS A 463 35.56 8.12 29.12
N LEU A 464 34.72 8.52 28.16
CA LEU A 464 34.35 9.94 27.98
C LEU A 464 33.54 10.48 29.16
N LYS A 465 32.60 9.71 29.71
CA LYS A 465 31.87 10.08 30.94
C LYS A 465 32.80 10.35 32.13
N LYS A 466 33.81 9.50 32.35
CA LYS A 466 34.81 9.73 33.41
C LYS A 466 35.54 11.08 33.20
N LYS A 467 35.94 11.39 31.96
CA LYS A 467 36.56 12.69 31.62
C LYS A 467 35.61 13.90 31.78
N LYS A 468 34.31 13.74 31.52
CA LYS A 468 33.31 14.79 31.80
C LYS A 468 33.18 15.06 33.30
N LYS A 469 33.15 14.01 34.15
CA LYS A 469 33.00 14.13 35.62
C LYS A 469 34.13 14.97 36.26
N THR A 470 35.38 14.82 35.79
CA THR A 470 36.54 15.57 36.31
C THR A 470 36.49 17.07 35.99
N LEU A 471 35.79 17.48 34.92
CA LEU A 471 35.72 18.87 34.48
C LEU A 471 34.65 19.70 35.22
N THR A 472 33.88 19.08 36.13
CA THR A 472 32.68 19.68 36.73
C THR A 472 32.87 20.19 38.17
N VAL A 473 34.09 20.15 38.71
CA VAL A 473 34.35 20.33 40.16
C VAL A 473 34.87 21.73 40.54
N PHE A 474 35.27 22.57 39.58
CA PHE A 474 36.11 23.75 39.86
C PHE A 474 35.46 25.14 39.62
N LEU A 475 34.15 25.32 39.89
CA LEU A 475 33.58 26.68 39.94
C LEU A 475 32.29 26.76 40.78
N ALA A 476 32.43 27.01 42.08
CA ALA A 476 31.31 27.33 42.97
C ALA A 476 31.75 28.13 44.20
N LEU A 477 31.76 29.47 44.11
CA LEU A 477 31.63 30.38 45.25
C LEU A 477 31.18 31.78 44.77
N ILE A 478 30.42 32.50 45.61
CA ILE A 478 30.10 33.97 45.55
C ILE A 478 29.08 34.41 44.46
N ILE A 479 28.01 35.20 44.71
CA ILE A 479 27.22 35.62 45.91
C ILE A 479 25.78 36.04 45.45
N SER A 480 24.84 36.29 46.38
CA SER A 480 23.41 36.72 46.17
C SER A 480 23.23 38.27 46.10
N THR A 481 22.05 38.94 46.08
CA THR A 481 20.63 38.63 46.45
C THR A 481 19.65 39.64 45.76
N PHE A 482 18.33 39.57 46.08
CA PHE A 482 17.25 40.57 45.83
C PHE A 482 16.68 40.65 44.38
N SER A 483 15.43 41.11 44.11
CA SER A 483 14.31 41.53 44.98
C SER A 483 12.90 41.24 44.37
N PHE A 484 11.82 41.75 44.97
CA PHE A 484 10.40 41.53 44.62
C PHE A 484 9.70 42.69 43.87
N ALA A 485 8.61 42.38 43.16
CA ALA A 485 7.34 43.12 43.23
C ALA A 485 6.15 42.20 42.84
N GLN A 486 5.01 42.36 43.50
CA GLN A 486 3.73 41.68 43.26
C GLN A 486 2.65 42.77 43.26
N ASP A 487 1.64 42.66 42.39
CA ASP A 487 0.30 43.17 42.73
C ASP A 487 -0.82 42.43 41.98
N GLN A 488 -2.04 42.53 42.50
CA GLN A 488 -3.21 41.72 42.13
C GLN A 488 -4.51 42.53 42.31
N SER A 489 -5.36 42.61 41.29
CA SER A 489 -6.76 43.05 41.45
C SER A 489 -7.69 42.50 40.36
N GLN A 490 -9.00 42.66 40.57
CA GLN A 490 -10.09 41.85 39.99
C GLN A 490 -10.83 42.47 38.79
N SER A 491 -11.78 41.68 38.28
CA SER A 491 -12.87 41.94 37.32
C SER A 491 -13.56 43.32 37.47
N ASP A 492 -14.12 43.93 36.41
CA ASP A 492 -15.43 43.51 35.86
C ASP A 492 -15.83 44.02 34.44
N HIS A 493 -16.98 43.52 34.02
CA HIS A 493 -17.74 43.54 32.75
C HIS A 493 -17.86 44.78 31.81
N ALA A 494 -17.80 44.46 30.49
CA ALA A 494 -18.82 44.70 29.43
C ALA A 494 -18.82 45.91 28.43
N ASN A 495 -19.25 45.54 27.19
CA ASN A 495 -20.01 46.27 26.15
C ASN A 495 -19.37 46.71 24.79
N HIS A 496 -19.63 45.85 23.78
CA HIS A 496 -20.16 46.08 22.41
C HIS A 496 -19.71 47.23 21.47
N LEU A 497 -19.49 46.84 20.20
CA LEU A 497 -20.03 47.49 18.99
C LEU A 497 -20.17 46.45 17.83
N PRO A 498 -21.19 46.48 16.94
CA PRO A 498 -21.48 45.38 15.99
C PRO A 498 -21.46 45.75 14.48
N SER A 499 -21.37 44.72 13.62
CA SER A 499 -21.88 44.59 12.22
C SER A 499 -21.17 43.38 11.55
N LEU A 500 -21.69 42.56 10.63
CA LEU A 500 -22.87 42.51 9.74
C LEU A 500 -23.59 41.12 9.86
N PRO A 501 -24.79 40.89 9.28
CA PRO A 501 -25.58 39.68 9.51
C PRO A 501 -25.28 38.49 8.57
N SER A 502 -25.22 37.25 9.12
CA SER A 502 -25.56 35.94 8.51
C SER A 502 -25.01 34.78 9.39
N LYS A 503 -25.27 33.50 9.03
CA LYS A 503 -24.93 32.25 9.77
C LYS A 503 -25.54 32.04 11.18
N ALA A 504 -25.80 33.10 11.96
CA ALA A 504 -26.22 33.00 13.37
C ALA A 504 -27.56 32.25 13.61
N GLN A 505 -28.55 32.37 12.71
CA GLN A 505 -29.88 31.77 12.91
C GLN A 505 -29.87 30.23 12.89
N LEU A 506 -28.99 29.60 12.10
CA LEU A 506 -28.87 28.13 12.04
C LEU A 506 -28.11 27.57 13.26
N ASP A 507 -27.05 28.26 13.69
CA ASP A 507 -26.28 27.90 14.89
C ASP A 507 -27.16 27.93 16.15
N SER A 508 -28.04 28.93 16.30
CA SER A 508 -28.98 29.01 17.43
C SER A 508 -29.97 27.85 17.46
N VAL A 509 -30.43 27.34 16.31
CA VAL A 509 -31.35 26.19 16.27
C VAL A 509 -30.63 24.89 16.65
N VAL A 510 -29.38 24.67 16.21
CA VAL A 510 -28.61 23.50 16.65
C VAL A 510 -28.35 23.57 18.16
N LEU A 511 -27.91 24.72 18.68
CA LEU A 511 -27.60 24.91 20.11
C LEU A 511 -28.85 24.84 21.01
N ALA A 512 -30.01 25.29 20.56
CA ALA A 512 -31.28 25.16 21.28
C ALA A 512 -31.80 23.71 21.35
N ASN A 513 -31.31 22.82 20.46
CA ASN A 513 -31.79 21.43 20.34
C ASN A 513 -30.86 20.39 21.03
N VAL A 514 -29.84 20.82 21.75
CA VAL A 514 -28.76 19.95 22.29
C VAL A 514 -29.26 19.02 23.40
N VAL A 515 -28.87 17.74 23.33
CA VAL A 515 -29.05 16.76 24.42
C VAL A 515 -27.89 16.82 25.44
N PRO A 516 -28.11 16.50 26.72
CA PRO A 516 -27.05 16.40 27.72
C PRO A 516 -25.95 15.42 27.31
N ALA A 517 -24.69 15.76 27.61
CA ALA A 517 -23.54 14.93 27.27
C ALA A 517 -23.60 13.52 27.89
N VAL A 518 -24.29 13.35 29.04
CA VAL A 518 -24.52 12.05 29.68
C VAL A 518 -25.43 11.16 28.84
N HIS A 519 -26.52 11.73 28.29
CA HIS A 519 -27.43 11.00 27.40
C HIS A 519 -26.75 10.70 26.05
N ALA A 520 -26.05 11.68 25.48
CA ALA A 520 -25.26 11.49 24.26
C ALA A 520 -24.24 10.34 24.41
N ALA A 521 -23.56 10.23 25.56
CA ALA A 521 -22.63 9.13 25.82
C ALA A 521 -23.32 7.76 25.95
N LYS A 522 -24.58 7.69 26.40
CA LYS A 522 -25.39 6.46 26.37
C LYS A 522 -25.72 6.08 24.92
N PHE A 523 -26.16 7.03 24.11
CA PHE A 523 -26.42 6.79 22.67
C PHE A 523 -25.14 6.37 21.93
N GLY A 524 -24.02 7.04 22.18
CA GLY A 524 -22.69 6.71 21.66
C GLY A 524 -22.19 5.31 22.03
N SER A 525 -22.80 4.65 23.02
CA SER A 525 -22.47 3.26 23.41
C SER A 525 -23.29 2.17 22.71
N ILE A 526 -24.24 2.54 21.85
CA ILE A 526 -24.88 1.61 20.91
C ILE A 526 -23.84 1.15 19.89
N VAL A 527 -23.87 -0.11 19.47
CA VAL A 527 -22.98 -0.64 18.42
C VAL A 527 -23.65 -0.50 17.05
N ILE A 528 -22.85 -0.19 16.02
CA ILE A 528 -23.22 -0.27 14.60
C ILE A 528 -22.25 -1.19 13.85
N GLN A 529 -22.73 -1.77 12.75
CA GLN A 529 -21.91 -2.42 11.73
C GLN A 529 -21.57 -1.41 10.63
N ASP A 530 -20.28 -1.19 10.33
CA ASP A 530 -19.89 -0.34 9.19
C ASP A 530 -19.93 -1.11 7.85
N GLU A 531 -19.73 -0.40 6.74
CA GLU A 531 -19.75 -0.95 5.38
C GLU A 531 -18.65 -2.00 5.11
N ARG A 532 -17.64 -2.09 5.98
CA ARG A 532 -16.57 -3.10 5.92
C ARG A 532 -16.80 -4.25 6.90
N GLY A 533 -17.96 -4.29 7.56
CA GLY A 533 -18.36 -5.30 8.52
C GLY A 533 -17.75 -5.14 9.91
N ARG A 534 -17.11 -4.01 10.22
CA ARG A 534 -16.55 -3.76 11.56
C ARG A 534 -17.65 -3.32 12.53
N MET A 535 -17.79 -4.08 13.62
CA MET A 535 -18.64 -3.71 14.75
C MET A 535 -17.94 -2.63 15.60
N LYS A 536 -18.49 -1.41 15.64
CA LYS A 536 -17.93 -0.27 16.40
C LYS A 536 -19.03 0.48 17.18
N PRO A 537 -18.73 1.12 18.32
CA PRO A 537 -19.69 1.99 18.99
C PRO A 537 -19.97 3.25 18.17
N VAL A 538 -21.20 3.76 18.27
CA VAL A 538 -21.62 5.03 17.65
C VAL A 538 -20.68 6.18 18.00
N ASN A 539 -20.06 6.18 19.19
CA ASN A 539 -19.04 7.15 19.60
C ASN A 539 -17.79 7.17 18.70
N THR A 540 -17.37 6.02 18.20
CA THR A 540 -16.26 5.95 17.25
C THR A 540 -16.69 6.55 15.92
N PHE A 541 -17.87 6.16 15.42
CA PHE A 541 -18.37 6.67 14.15
C PHE A 541 -18.67 8.18 14.19
N SER A 542 -19.29 8.69 15.26
CA SER A 542 -19.61 10.12 15.40
C SER A 542 -18.33 10.96 15.37
N SER A 543 -17.28 10.49 16.05
CA SER A 543 -15.93 11.07 16.06
C SER A 543 -15.26 11.01 14.68
N GLU A 544 -15.30 9.84 14.02
CA GLU A 544 -14.80 9.64 12.65
C GLU A 544 -15.50 10.60 11.67
N LEU A 545 -16.83 10.64 11.68
CA LEU A 545 -17.66 11.49 10.82
C LEU A 545 -17.32 12.98 11.04
N LEU A 546 -17.38 13.48 12.28
CA LEU A 546 -17.16 14.90 12.55
C LEU A 546 -15.72 15.34 12.18
N ARG A 547 -14.74 14.46 12.38
CA ARG A 547 -13.34 14.66 11.97
C ARG A 547 -13.17 14.65 10.45
N LYS A 548 -13.75 13.68 9.74
CA LYS A 548 -13.69 13.58 8.26
C LYS A 548 -14.37 14.77 7.58
N LEU A 549 -15.55 15.19 8.07
CA LEU A 549 -16.28 16.34 7.54
C LEU A 549 -15.57 17.66 7.85
N SER A 550 -15.29 17.92 9.14
CA SER A 550 -15.00 19.28 9.64
C SER A 550 -13.57 19.51 10.13
N LYS A 551 -12.72 18.47 10.14
CA LYS A 551 -11.35 18.46 10.71
C LYS A 551 -11.27 18.86 12.19
N LYS A 552 -12.38 18.67 12.92
CA LYS A 552 -12.50 18.97 14.36
C LYS A 552 -13.27 17.83 15.04
N ASP A 553 -13.01 17.65 16.32
CA ASP A 553 -13.64 16.64 17.17
C ASP A 553 -14.82 17.23 17.98
N THR A 554 -15.03 18.54 17.84
CA THR A 554 -16.13 19.29 18.45
C THR A 554 -16.72 20.29 17.45
N TYR A 555 -18.03 20.51 17.57
CA TYR A 555 -18.77 21.51 16.79
C TYR A 555 -19.39 22.52 17.75
N LYS A 556 -18.96 23.79 17.69
CA LYS A 556 -19.49 24.89 18.54
C LYS A 556 -19.51 24.59 20.05
N GLY A 557 -18.57 23.77 20.53
CA GLY A 557 -18.48 23.33 21.93
C GLY A 557 -19.19 22.01 22.24
N LEU A 558 -19.99 21.48 21.32
CA LEU A 558 -20.62 20.16 21.40
C LEU A 558 -19.62 19.06 21.06
N ASN A 559 -19.74 17.92 21.74
CA ASN A 559 -19.00 16.71 21.37
C ASN A 559 -19.65 16.00 20.17
N ALA A 560 -18.93 15.06 19.56
CA ALA A 560 -19.37 14.35 18.38
C ALA A 560 -20.70 13.57 18.57
N ASP A 561 -20.92 12.98 19.75
CA ASP A 561 -22.17 12.25 20.04
C ASP A 561 -23.38 13.19 20.10
N GLN A 562 -23.24 14.36 20.71
CA GLN A 562 -24.30 15.38 20.74
C GLN A 562 -24.64 15.88 19.32
N VAL A 563 -23.61 16.07 18.49
CA VAL A 563 -23.78 16.43 17.07
C VAL A 563 -24.51 15.33 16.30
N PHE A 564 -24.11 14.07 16.48
CA PHE A 564 -24.72 12.96 15.76
C PHE A 564 -26.16 12.66 16.24
N VAL A 565 -26.47 12.78 17.54
CA VAL A 565 -27.86 12.73 18.03
C VAL A 565 -28.70 13.85 17.40
N SER A 566 -28.14 15.06 17.24
CA SER A 566 -28.83 16.16 16.55
C SER A 566 -29.09 15.86 15.07
N MET A 567 -28.14 15.21 14.37
CA MET A 567 -28.30 14.75 12.99
C MET A 567 -29.42 13.70 12.86
N VAL A 568 -29.45 12.71 13.76
CA VAL A 568 -30.46 11.64 13.78
C VAL A 568 -31.85 12.17 14.14
N GLU A 569 -31.95 13.18 15.01
CA GLU A 569 -33.22 13.77 15.41
C GLU A 569 -33.79 14.75 14.34
N ASN A 570 -32.95 15.59 13.74
CA ASN A 570 -33.37 16.68 12.85
C ASN A 570 -32.45 16.80 11.61
N PRO A 571 -32.43 15.80 10.71
CA PRO A 571 -31.48 15.76 9.59
C PRO A 571 -31.60 16.95 8.65
N PHE A 572 -32.82 17.46 8.43
CA PHE A 572 -33.11 18.64 7.59
C PHE A 572 -32.26 19.89 7.90
N ILE A 573 -31.90 20.12 9.16
CA ILE A 573 -31.05 21.26 9.56
C ILE A 573 -29.61 21.07 9.08
N TRP A 574 -29.13 19.83 9.07
CA TRP A 574 -27.75 19.49 8.76
C TRP A 574 -27.46 19.43 7.26
N TYR A 575 -28.49 19.23 6.41
CA TYR A 575 -28.38 19.39 4.95
C TYR A 575 -27.88 20.79 4.54
N SER A 576 -28.35 21.83 5.24
CA SER A 576 -27.97 23.24 5.01
C SER A 576 -26.80 23.72 5.87
N MET A 577 -26.19 22.85 6.68
CA MET A 577 -25.14 23.24 7.63
C MET A 577 -23.76 23.18 6.96
N PRO A 578 -22.96 24.28 6.90
CA PRO A 578 -21.65 24.29 6.26
C PRO A 578 -20.60 23.56 7.10
N ILE A 579 -20.59 22.23 7.01
CA ILE A 579 -19.74 21.31 7.77
C ILE A 579 -18.64 20.64 6.93
N ILE A 580 -18.85 20.47 5.62
CA ILE A 580 -17.93 19.77 4.70
C ILE A 580 -16.76 20.69 4.36
N GLU A 581 -15.57 20.42 4.90
CA GLU A 581 -14.35 21.20 4.62
C GLU A 581 -13.76 20.81 3.26
N ILE A 582 -13.67 21.78 2.33
CA ILE A 582 -13.06 21.61 1.00
C ILE A 582 -11.56 21.90 1.06
N GLN A 583 -10.75 21.07 0.38
CA GLN A 583 -9.30 21.22 0.25
C GLN A 583 -8.89 22.65 -0.17
N ARG A 584 -7.76 23.16 0.31
CA ARG A 584 -7.20 24.45 -0.14
C ARG A 584 -6.30 24.22 -1.36
N GLY A 585 -6.33 25.17 -2.30
CA GLY A 585 -5.52 25.13 -3.52
C GLY A 585 -6.26 24.62 -4.76
N ASN A 586 -7.39 23.92 -4.58
CA ASN A 586 -8.29 23.52 -5.65
C ASN A 586 -9.50 24.47 -5.73
N ASP A 587 -9.46 25.39 -6.69
CA ASP A 587 -10.51 26.38 -6.92
C ASP A 587 -11.69 25.83 -7.73
N SER A 588 -11.51 24.76 -8.52
CA SER A 588 -12.55 24.36 -9.48
C SER A 588 -13.75 23.69 -8.80
N ILE A 589 -13.55 22.96 -7.69
CA ILE A 589 -14.69 22.48 -6.88
C ILE A 589 -15.53 23.69 -6.46
N ARG A 590 -14.92 24.76 -5.94
CA ARG A 590 -15.63 25.97 -5.54
C ARG A 590 -16.34 26.65 -6.72
N LYS A 591 -15.70 26.66 -7.90
CA LYS A 591 -16.28 27.17 -9.15
C LYS A 591 -17.52 26.38 -9.58
N ILE A 592 -17.48 25.05 -9.51
CA ILE A 592 -18.61 24.15 -9.86
C ILE A 592 -19.77 24.35 -8.88
N LEU A 593 -19.48 24.48 -7.59
CA LEU A 593 -20.52 24.70 -6.56
C LEU A 593 -21.07 26.14 -6.52
N GLY A 594 -20.51 27.08 -7.29
CA GLY A 594 -20.90 28.49 -7.25
C GLY A 594 -20.51 29.25 -5.97
N VAL A 595 -19.63 28.69 -5.14
CA VAL A 595 -19.25 29.27 -3.84
C VAL A 595 -17.99 30.14 -3.92
N PRO A 596 -17.81 31.15 -3.05
CA PRO A 596 -16.63 32.00 -3.06
C PRO A 596 -15.31 31.22 -2.92
N LYS A 597 -14.28 31.62 -3.68
CA LYS A 597 -12.93 30.99 -3.62
C LYS A 597 -12.33 30.93 -2.20
N THR A 598 -12.70 31.88 -1.34
CA THR A 598 -12.26 31.96 0.06
C THR A 598 -13.01 31.02 1.00
N GLU A 599 -14.15 30.48 0.60
CA GLU A 599 -14.99 29.65 1.46
C GLU A 599 -14.29 28.30 1.74
N ARG A 600 -14.31 27.90 3.01
CA ARG A 600 -13.61 26.70 3.48
C ARG A 600 -14.57 25.54 3.68
N ARG A 601 -15.86 25.82 3.89
CA ARG A 601 -16.88 24.83 4.20
C ARG A 601 -18.13 25.03 3.38
N VAL A 602 -18.63 23.93 2.83
CA VAL A 602 -19.92 23.87 2.17
C VAL A 602 -20.88 22.99 2.97
N SER A 603 -22.15 23.20 2.72
CA SER A 603 -23.25 22.35 3.16
C SER A 603 -23.44 21.17 2.20
N LEU A 604 -24.33 20.24 2.53
CA LEU A 604 -24.67 19.15 1.61
C LEU A 604 -25.45 19.72 0.41
N ILE A 605 -26.40 20.62 0.65
CA ILE A 605 -27.23 21.21 -0.42
C ILE A 605 -26.42 22.01 -1.45
N ASP A 606 -25.26 22.58 -1.10
CA ASP A 606 -24.36 23.22 -2.07
C ASP A 606 -23.85 22.24 -3.15
N LEU A 607 -23.71 20.95 -2.80
CA LEU A 607 -23.21 19.86 -3.65
C LEU A 607 -24.28 19.20 -4.54
N VAL A 608 -25.54 19.61 -4.40
CA VAL A 608 -26.69 19.03 -5.11
C VAL A 608 -27.34 20.11 -5.97
N GLU A 609 -27.84 19.75 -7.14
CA GLU A 609 -28.64 20.63 -8.01
C GLU A 609 -30.11 20.71 -7.54
N PRO A 610 -30.89 21.70 -8.00
CA PRO A 610 -32.31 21.82 -7.63
C PRO A 610 -33.19 20.62 -8.00
N ASP A 611 -32.75 19.78 -8.94
CA ASP A 611 -33.42 18.53 -9.35
C ASP A 611 -33.04 17.31 -8.48
N GLY A 612 -32.10 17.47 -7.53
CA GLY A 612 -31.58 16.40 -6.69
C GLY A 612 -30.34 15.69 -7.23
N SER A 613 -29.85 16.04 -8.42
CA SER A 613 -28.64 15.43 -9.00
C SER A 613 -27.35 15.91 -8.30
N TYR A 614 -26.32 15.06 -8.27
CA TYR A 614 -25.06 15.34 -7.59
C TYR A 614 -24.05 16.04 -8.51
N LYS A 615 -23.65 17.26 -8.15
CA LYS A 615 -22.86 18.17 -9.02
C LYS A 615 -21.49 17.64 -9.46
N LEU A 616 -20.90 16.72 -8.69
CA LEU A 616 -19.54 16.24 -8.97
C LEU A 616 -19.51 14.95 -9.80
N THR A 617 -20.65 14.30 -10.09
CA THR A 617 -20.71 13.03 -10.84
C THR A 617 -19.89 13.02 -12.13
N PRO A 618 -19.95 14.04 -13.03
CA PRO A 618 -19.19 14.02 -14.28
C PRO A 618 -17.66 14.05 -14.11
N TYR A 619 -17.17 14.35 -12.90
CA TYR A 619 -15.75 14.39 -12.57
C TYR A 619 -15.29 13.15 -11.78
N LEU A 620 -16.22 12.30 -11.34
CA LEU A 620 -15.89 11.10 -10.56
C LEU A 620 -15.49 9.93 -11.44
N GLU A 621 -16.20 9.66 -12.53
CA GLU A 621 -15.99 8.46 -13.36
C GLU A 621 -14.51 8.31 -13.78
N LYS A 622 -13.94 9.34 -14.39
CA LYS A 622 -12.52 9.42 -14.76
C LYS A 622 -11.58 9.35 -13.54
N ALA A 623 -11.97 9.93 -12.41
CA ALA A 623 -11.19 9.92 -11.18
C ALA A 623 -11.16 8.53 -10.52
N SER A 624 -12.22 7.73 -10.65
CA SER A 624 -12.35 6.38 -10.12
C SER A 624 -11.80 5.29 -11.05
N SER A 625 -11.83 5.49 -12.37
CA SER A 625 -11.31 4.50 -13.34
C SER A 625 -9.78 4.54 -13.49
N THR A 626 -9.14 5.67 -13.15
CA THR A 626 -7.67 5.77 -13.19
C THR A 626 -7.01 5.24 -11.91
N ASN A 627 -5.99 4.39 -12.08
CA ASN A 627 -5.15 3.91 -10.98
C ASN A 627 -4.19 4.99 -10.42
N THR A 628 -4.10 6.16 -11.05
CA THR A 628 -3.23 7.26 -10.61
C THR A 628 -3.89 8.63 -10.73
N PRO A 629 -4.96 8.92 -9.95
CA PRO A 629 -5.69 10.16 -10.08
C PRO A 629 -4.82 11.36 -9.69
N SER A 630 -4.94 12.45 -10.44
CA SER A 630 -4.26 13.72 -10.18
C SER A 630 -4.69 14.29 -8.82
N SER A 631 -3.95 15.26 -8.29
CA SER A 631 -4.37 15.97 -7.07
C SER A 631 -5.72 16.67 -7.23
N PHE A 632 -6.11 16.98 -8.47
CA PHE A 632 -7.42 17.53 -8.79
C PHE A 632 -8.51 16.49 -8.56
N GLU A 633 -8.44 15.38 -9.30
CA GLU A 633 -9.37 14.23 -9.24
C GLU A 633 -9.50 13.67 -7.81
N LYS A 634 -8.40 13.59 -7.06
CA LYS A 634 -8.41 13.19 -5.63
C LYS A 634 -9.22 14.10 -4.73
N ASP A 635 -9.24 15.41 -4.97
CA ASP A 635 -10.06 16.32 -4.18
C ASP A 635 -11.56 16.14 -4.48
N PHE A 636 -11.94 15.70 -5.70
CA PHE A 636 -13.32 15.29 -6.00
C PHE A 636 -13.68 14.02 -5.24
N LEU A 637 -12.84 12.97 -5.33
CA LEU A 637 -13.05 11.72 -4.57
C LEU A 637 -13.19 11.98 -3.06
N LYS A 638 -12.30 12.81 -2.48
CA LYS A 638 -12.32 13.17 -1.04
C LYS A 638 -13.43 14.15 -0.66
N THR A 639 -14.06 14.82 -1.62
CA THR A 639 -15.27 15.63 -1.40
C THR A 639 -16.52 14.76 -1.53
N HIS A 640 -16.51 13.78 -2.45
CA HIS A 640 -17.54 12.76 -2.59
C HIS A 640 -17.61 11.82 -1.39
N GLU A 641 -16.49 11.35 -0.83
CA GLU A 641 -16.48 10.55 0.41
C GLU A 641 -17.21 11.31 1.55
N LYS A 642 -16.94 12.60 1.72
CA LYS A 642 -17.59 13.44 2.74
C LYS A 642 -19.08 13.66 2.45
N PHE A 643 -19.43 13.88 1.18
CA PHE A 643 -20.81 14.00 0.75
C PHE A 643 -21.59 12.71 1.06
N TYR A 644 -21.05 11.56 0.62
CA TYR A 644 -21.64 10.25 0.82
C TYR A 644 -21.80 9.93 2.31
N LEU A 645 -20.75 10.09 3.12
CA LEU A 645 -20.78 9.85 4.57
C LEU A 645 -21.81 10.74 5.28
N LEU A 646 -21.92 12.03 4.93
CA LEU A 646 -22.94 12.89 5.52
C LEU A 646 -24.34 12.52 5.02
N ASN A 647 -24.52 12.24 3.73
CA ASN A 647 -25.81 11.86 3.16
C ASN A 647 -26.34 10.56 3.80
N GLN A 648 -25.49 9.54 3.93
CA GLN A 648 -25.83 8.30 4.64
C GLN A 648 -26.12 8.53 6.13
N ALA A 649 -25.38 9.43 6.80
CA ALA A 649 -25.64 9.78 8.20
C ALA A 649 -26.99 10.49 8.39
N LEU A 650 -27.37 11.40 7.47
CA LEU A 650 -28.63 12.14 7.53
C LEU A 650 -29.84 11.32 7.05
N GLY A 651 -29.66 10.43 6.07
CA GLY A 651 -30.66 9.45 5.65
C GLY A 651 -30.87 8.32 6.66
N GLY A 652 -29.95 8.16 7.63
CA GLY A 652 -30.00 7.13 8.67
C GLY A 652 -29.40 5.78 8.26
N GLY A 653 -28.86 5.65 7.04
CA GLY A 653 -28.24 4.42 6.53
C GLY A 653 -27.04 3.94 7.34
N ILE A 654 -26.31 4.84 8.01
CA ILE A 654 -25.19 4.45 8.90
C ILE A 654 -25.68 3.79 10.20
N LEU A 655 -26.93 4.00 10.63
CA LEU A 655 -27.46 3.38 11.86
C LEU A 655 -27.87 1.92 11.62
N ARG A 656 -26.93 1.10 11.15
CA ARG A 656 -27.03 -0.36 11.09
C ARG A 656 -26.96 -0.94 12.50
N VAL A 657 -28.06 -0.83 13.23
CA VAL A 657 -28.21 -1.22 14.65
C VAL A 657 -29.04 -2.49 14.83
N PHE A 658 -29.70 -3.00 13.78
CA PHE A 658 -30.61 -4.14 13.84
C PHE A 658 -29.97 -5.39 13.19
N PRO A 659 -29.43 -6.35 13.96
CA PRO A 659 -29.11 -7.68 13.43
C PRO A 659 -30.33 -8.32 12.75
N VAL A 660 -30.11 -8.94 11.59
CA VAL A 660 -31.10 -9.76 10.88
C VAL A 660 -31.14 -11.16 11.52
N PRO A 661 -32.27 -11.63 12.07
CA PRO A 661 -32.31 -12.92 12.76
C PRO A 661 -32.05 -14.10 11.82
N GLY A 662 -31.03 -14.92 12.13
CA GLY A 662 -30.70 -16.13 11.38
C GLY A 662 -29.95 -15.89 10.06
N ASP A 663 -29.39 -14.69 9.86
CA ASP A 663 -28.55 -14.38 8.70
C ASP A 663 -27.15 -14.98 8.85
N GLU A 664 -26.75 -15.87 7.92
CA GLU A 664 -25.44 -16.55 7.95
C GLU A 664 -24.25 -15.58 7.89
N GLY A 665 -24.44 -14.44 7.22
CA GLY A 665 -23.45 -13.37 7.13
C GLY A 665 -23.37 -12.46 8.36
N ASN A 666 -24.20 -12.66 9.41
CA ASN A 666 -24.33 -11.76 10.54
C ASN A 666 -24.62 -10.29 10.10
N LYS A 667 -25.46 -10.08 9.09
CA LYS A 667 -25.88 -8.76 8.58
C LYS A 667 -26.64 -7.96 9.64
N TRP A 668 -26.27 -6.69 9.78
CA TRP A 668 -27.02 -5.69 10.52
C TRP A 668 -27.51 -4.61 9.57
N VAL A 669 -28.74 -4.16 9.77
CA VAL A 669 -29.43 -3.23 8.89
C VAL A 669 -29.90 -1.98 9.61
N SER A 670 -30.05 -0.91 8.84
CA SER A 670 -30.57 0.39 9.24
C SER A 670 -32.06 0.53 8.91
N VAL A 671 -32.71 1.61 9.36
CA VAL A 671 -34.14 1.84 9.12
C VAL A 671 -34.51 1.88 7.62
N PRO A 672 -33.75 2.53 6.72
CA PRO A 672 -34.00 2.47 5.27
C PRO A 672 -33.97 1.05 4.70
N GLU A 673 -33.04 0.20 5.15
CA GLU A 673 -32.82 -1.17 4.64
C GLU A 673 -33.89 -2.16 5.13
N LEU A 674 -34.76 -1.81 6.10
CA LEU A 674 -35.75 -2.73 6.71
C LEU A 674 -36.82 -3.33 5.76
N ASN A 675 -36.94 -2.83 4.52
CA ASN A 675 -37.85 -3.39 3.53
C ASN A 675 -37.21 -4.51 2.68
N GLU A 676 -35.88 -4.61 2.65
CA GLU A 676 -35.13 -5.60 1.89
C GLU A 676 -34.98 -6.93 2.67
N PHE A 677 -35.10 -6.89 4.00
CA PHE A 677 -34.82 -8.01 4.90
C PHE A 677 -36.06 -8.48 5.68
N LYS A 678 -36.16 -9.80 5.90
CA LYS A 678 -37.35 -10.46 6.48
C LYS A 678 -37.38 -10.42 8.01
N PHE A 679 -37.89 -9.33 8.58
CA PHE A 679 -38.30 -9.30 10.00
C PHE A 679 -39.75 -9.78 10.15
N SER A 680 -40.01 -10.68 11.10
CA SER A 680 -41.33 -11.27 11.36
C SER A 680 -41.93 -10.83 12.70
N GLY A 681 -43.26 -10.94 12.82
CA GLY A 681 -43.99 -10.70 14.07
C GLY A 681 -43.68 -9.38 14.77
N MET A 682 -43.49 -9.43 16.10
CA MET A 682 -43.21 -8.26 16.93
C MET A 682 -41.87 -7.60 16.62
N ASP A 683 -40.87 -8.35 16.16
CA ASP A 683 -39.54 -7.80 15.87
C ASP A 683 -39.59 -6.83 14.66
N SER A 684 -40.45 -7.09 13.67
CA SER A 684 -40.71 -6.18 12.53
C SER A 684 -41.37 -4.86 12.93
N VAL A 685 -42.30 -4.92 13.90
CA VAL A 685 -42.93 -3.71 14.47
C VAL A 685 -41.90 -2.93 15.30
N TYR A 686 -41.08 -3.64 16.07
CA TYR A 686 -40.06 -3.04 16.93
C TYR A 686 -39.01 -2.25 16.13
N THR A 687 -38.37 -2.86 15.12
CA THR A 687 -37.31 -2.21 14.34
C THR A 687 -37.80 -0.96 13.60
N ARG A 688 -39.04 -0.98 13.11
CA ARG A 688 -39.69 0.16 12.44
C ARG A 688 -40.07 1.30 13.39
N GLN A 689 -40.44 1.01 14.64
CA GLN A 689 -40.99 2.01 15.57
C GLN A 689 -40.01 2.56 16.61
N ILE A 690 -38.96 1.82 16.99
CA ILE A 690 -38.09 2.20 18.12
C ILE A 690 -37.34 3.53 17.88
N ILE A 691 -36.84 3.79 16.67
CA ILE A 691 -36.15 5.06 16.35
C ILE A 691 -37.12 6.26 16.29
N PRO A 692 -38.30 6.18 15.61
CA PRO A 692 -39.34 7.20 15.74
C PRO A 692 -39.74 7.52 17.19
N ILE A 693 -40.00 6.50 18.01
CA ILE A 693 -40.38 6.65 19.42
C ILE A 693 -39.25 7.31 20.23
N TYR A 694 -38.01 6.87 20.02
CA TYR A 694 -36.84 7.49 20.65
C TYR A 694 -36.74 8.99 20.32
N ARG A 695 -36.88 9.39 19.04
CA ARG A 695 -36.89 10.81 18.63
C ARG A 695 -38.05 11.60 19.25
N GLN A 696 -39.24 11.01 19.38
CA GLN A 696 -40.35 11.65 20.07
C GLN A 696 -40.04 11.86 21.56
N SER A 697 -39.45 10.86 22.21
CA SER A 697 -39.08 10.94 23.63
C SER A 697 -37.98 11.97 23.90
N LEU A 698 -37.05 12.20 22.97
CA LEU A 698 -36.05 13.28 23.04
C LEU A 698 -36.69 14.69 23.04
N ARG A 699 -37.78 14.87 22.29
CA ARG A 699 -38.54 16.14 22.23
C ARG A 699 -39.32 16.39 23.52
N GLU A 700 -39.79 15.34 24.18
CA GLU A 700 -40.42 15.40 25.50
C GLU A 700 -39.37 15.69 26.59
N ALA A 701 -38.29 14.91 26.64
CA ALA A 701 -37.19 15.02 27.60
C ALA A 701 -36.53 16.40 27.63
N ARG A 702 -36.43 17.08 26.48
CA ARG A 702 -35.91 18.46 26.40
C ARG A 702 -36.84 19.51 27.00
N LYS A 703 -38.14 19.24 27.13
CA LYS A 703 -39.11 20.13 27.81
C LYS A 703 -39.17 19.87 29.31
N THR A 704 -39.03 18.62 29.73
CA THR A 704 -39.17 18.19 31.14
C THR A 704 -37.85 18.14 31.91
N GLY A 705 -36.73 18.01 31.20
CA GLY A 705 -35.41 17.71 31.78
C GLY A 705 -35.18 16.22 32.07
N ASP A 706 -36.19 15.36 31.94
CA ASP A 706 -36.10 13.92 32.24
C ASP A 706 -35.77 13.07 31.01
N TYR A 707 -34.59 12.45 31.03
CA TYR A 707 -34.09 11.57 29.97
C TYR A 707 -34.30 10.07 30.25
N SER A 708 -35.02 9.72 31.32
CA SER A 708 -35.28 8.33 31.71
C SER A 708 -35.92 7.48 30.59
N LYS A 709 -36.94 8.01 29.90
CA LYS A 709 -37.59 7.36 28.75
C LYS A 709 -36.64 7.18 27.56
N PRO A 710 -35.96 8.23 27.01
CA PRO A 710 -34.92 8.06 26.00
C PRO A 710 -33.85 7.01 26.36
N ASP A 711 -33.40 7.00 27.62
CA ASP A 711 -32.39 6.05 28.10
C ASP A 711 -32.90 4.59 28.07
N GLN A 712 -34.17 4.36 28.42
CA GLN A 712 -34.79 3.03 28.33
C GLN A 712 -34.86 2.52 26.88
N TYR A 713 -35.13 3.38 25.91
CA TYR A 713 -35.13 2.99 24.49
C TYR A 713 -33.72 2.65 23.98
N ILE A 714 -32.68 3.34 24.45
CA ILE A 714 -31.27 2.99 24.16
C ILE A 714 -30.92 1.60 24.71
N GLU A 715 -31.28 1.30 25.96
CA GLU A 715 -31.03 -0.03 26.55
C GLU A 715 -31.90 -1.13 25.91
N SER A 716 -33.09 -0.79 25.41
CA SER A 716 -33.91 -1.69 24.59
C SER A 716 -33.20 -2.08 23.29
N ILE A 717 -32.63 -1.10 22.56
CA ILE A 717 -31.87 -1.37 21.32
C ILE A 717 -30.67 -2.29 21.62
N LYS A 718 -29.92 -2.03 22.69
CA LYS A 718 -28.81 -2.90 23.12
C LYS A 718 -29.27 -4.31 23.49
N SER A 719 -30.46 -4.45 24.08
CA SER A 719 -31.04 -5.76 24.40
C SER A 719 -31.42 -6.53 23.12
N PHE A 720 -31.94 -5.84 22.10
CA PHE A 720 -32.18 -6.43 20.77
C PHE A 720 -30.86 -6.89 20.12
N GLN A 721 -29.82 -6.05 20.16
CA GLN A 721 -28.47 -6.39 19.68
C GLN A 721 -27.88 -7.60 20.41
N LYS A 722 -28.04 -7.69 21.74
CA LYS A 722 -27.60 -8.84 22.55
C LYS A 722 -28.41 -10.11 22.31
N LYS A 723 -29.68 -10.01 21.91
CA LYS A 723 -30.55 -11.15 21.59
C LYS A 723 -30.24 -11.78 20.23
N PHE A 724 -29.99 -10.96 19.21
CA PHE A 724 -29.94 -11.41 17.81
C PHE A 724 -28.58 -11.25 17.12
N GLY A 725 -27.63 -10.51 17.70
CA GLY A 725 -26.31 -10.25 17.11
C GLY A 725 -25.14 -10.64 18.03
N SER A 726 -25.36 -11.56 18.97
CA SER A 726 -24.39 -11.92 20.03
C SER A 726 -23.08 -12.51 19.51
N GLU A 727 -23.06 -13.09 18.30
CA GLU A 727 -21.88 -13.71 17.70
C GLU A 727 -20.79 -12.68 17.33
N VAL A 728 -21.22 -11.51 16.84
CA VAL A 728 -20.33 -10.43 16.38
C VAL A 728 -20.26 -9.23 17.34
N LEU A 729 -21.18 -9.12 18.30
CA LEU A 729 -21.26 -8.00 19.24
C LEU A 729 -20.02 -7.92 20.17
N PRO A 730 -19.26 -6.81 20.18
CA PRO A 730 -18.14 -6.63 21.08
C PRO A 730 -18.57 -6.63 22.56
N THR A 731 -17.74 -7.21 23.44
CA THR A 731 -18.04 -7.21 24.89
C THR A 731 -18.15 -5.79 25.48
N ASP A 732 -18.99 -5.62 26.50
CA ASP A 732 -19.19 -4.32 27.18
C ASP A 732 -17.87 -3.69 27.69
N LYS A 733 -16.83 -4.51 27.98
CA LYS A 733 -15.48 -4.04 28.33
C LYS A 733 -14.74 -3.45 27.14
N LYS A 734 -14.82 -4.11 25.97
CA LYS A 734 -14.20 -3.66 24.71
C LYS A 734 -14.83 -2.36 24.22
N ILE A 735 -16.16 -2.26 24.26
CA ILE A 735 -16.91 -1.02 23.96
C ILE A 735 -16.45 0.15 24.84
N LYS A 736 -16.38 -0.06 26.16
CA LYS A 736 -15.91 0.97 27.12
C LYS A 736 -14.46 1.37 26.88
N ALA A 737 -13.58 0.41 26.56
CA ALA A 737 -12.17 0.69 26.26
C ALA A 737 -12.01 1.56 25.00
N GLU A 738 -12.81 1.30 23.95
CA GLU A 738 -12.82 2.10 22.72
C GLU A 738 -13.31 3.54 22.96
N ILE A 739 -14.42 3.71 23.69
CA ILE A 739 -14.94 5.04 24.06
C ILE A 739 -13.91 5.81 24.90
N VAL A 740 -13.19 5.15 25.81
CA VAL A 740 -12.10 5.77 26.59
C VAL A 740 -10.93 6.18 25.70
N LEU A 741 -10.53 5.34 24.73
CA LEU A 741 -9.47 5.65 23.77
C LEU A 741 -9.81 6.89 22.94
N ASN A 742 -11.02 6.96 22.40
CA ASN A 742 -11.53 8.10 21.64
C ASN A 742 -11.61 9.38 22.49
N LYS A 743 -12.12 9.27 23.72
CA LYS A 743 -12.38 10.43 24.60
C LYS A 743 -11.10 11.15 25.03
N TYR A 744 -10.04 10.41 25.33
CA TYR A 744 -8.78 11.00 25.81
C TYR A 744 -7.78 11.34 24.70
N ASP A 745 -7.93 10.74 23.51
CA ASP A 745 -7.06 10.97 22.34
C ASP A 745 -5.58 11.06 22.74
N ILE A 746 -5.11 9.94 23.32
CA ILE A 746 -3.85 9.88 24.07
C ILE A 746 -2.68 10.29 23.16
N PHE A 747 -2.65 9.81 21.92
CA PHE A 747 -1.54 10.06 20.98
C PHE A 747 -1.47 11.53 20.54
N ARG A 748 -2.62 12.17 20.31
CA ARG A 748 -2.65 13.61 19.98
C ARG A 748 -2.28 14.49 21.16
N THR A 749 -2.71 14.09 22.36
CA THR A 749 -2.32 14.77 23.61
C THR A 749 -0.81 14.63 23.84
N LEU A 750 -0.23 13.46 23.55
CA LEU A 750 1.20 13.18 23.69
C LEU A 750 2.09 14.03 22.77
N TYR A 751 1.74 14.26 21.49
CA TYR A 751 2.61 15.06 20.61
C TYR A 751 2.84 16.47 21.16
N ARG A 752 1.81 17.10 21.74
CA ARG A 752 1.88 18.44 22.32
C ARG A 752 2.82 18.49 23.52
N TYR A 753 2.66 17.55 24.46
CA TYR A 753 3.48 17.50 25.66
C TYR A 753 4.92 17.05 25.38
N TYR A 754 5.15 16.08 24.48
CA TYR A 754 6.50 15.74 24.04
C TYR A 754 7.19 16.90 23.30
N GLY A 755 6.45 17.67 22.49
CA GLY A 755 6.98 18.86 21.82
C GLY A 755 7.45 19.91 22.83
N LEU A 756 6.57 20.28 23.76
CA LEU A 756 6.86 21.27 24.81
C LEU A 756 8.01 20.82 25.74
N ILE A 757 7.90 19.62 26.33
CA ILE A 757 8.89 19.11 27.29
C ILE A 757 10.20 18.74 26.60
N GLY A 758 10.16 18.22 25.37
CA GLY A 758 11.35 17.95 24.56
C GLY A 758 12.13 19.22 24.22
N LEU A 759 11.43 20.30 23.84
CA LEU A 759 12.05 21.61 23.59
C LEU A 759 12.63 22.22 24.88
N LEU A 760 11.88 22.21 25.99
CA LEU A 760 12.38 22.70 27.29
C LEU A 760 13.59 21.90 27.77
N LEU A 761 13.54 20.57 27.68
CA LEU A 761 14.67 19.69 28.03
C LEU A 761 15.87 19.95 27.12
N MET A 762 15.67 20.19 25.83
CA MET A 762 16.75 20.59 24.90
C MET A 762 17.40 21.90 25.34
N ILE A 763 16.59 22.94 25.61
CA ILE A 763 17.07 24.24 26.10
C ILE A 763 17.85 24.06 27.41
N PHE A 764 17.31 23.34 28.39
CA PHE A 764 17.99 23.15 29.69
C PHE A 764 19.31 22.38 29.54
N VAL A 765 19.37 21.35 28.68
CA VAL A 765 20.62 20.61 28.43
C VAL A 765 21.64 21.45 27.66
N VAL A 766 21.22 22.29 26.70
CA VAL A 766 22.11 23.23 26.01
C VAL A 766 22.63 24.29 26.99
N VAL A 767 21.76 24.91 27.79
CA VAL A 767 22.15 25.85 28.86
C VAL A 767 23.16 25.20 29.81
N ARG A 768 22.98 23.92 30.16
CA ARG A 768 23.92 23.17 31.01
C ARG A 768 25.33 23.03 30.42
N ILE A 769 25.49 22.99 29.10
CA ILE A 769 26.82 22.95 28.44
C ILE A 769 27.61 24.25 28.74
N PHE A 770 26.89 25.38 28.87
CA PHE A 770 27.47 26.68 29.20
C PHE A 770 27.56 26.91 30.72
N LYS A 771 26.46 26.67 31.47
CA LYS A 771 26.27 26.95 32.90
C LYS A 771 25.68 25.76 33.66
N ASP A 772 26.52 25.00 34.37
CA ASP A 772 26.11 23.79 35.12
C ASP A 772 25.68 24.13 36.57
N SER A 773 24.39 24.44 36.78
CA SER A 773 23.85 24.78 38.12
C SER A 773 23.00 23.67 38.73
N LYS A 774 22.77 23.72 40.06
CA LYS A 774 21.86 22.78 40.76
C LYS A 774 20.41 22.91 40.25
N ILE A 775 19.95 24.13 39.98
CA ILE A 775 18.60 24.41 39.45
C ILE A 775 18.44 23.80 38.05
N VAL A 776 19.41 23.99 37.15
CA VAL A 776 19.36 23.40 35.80
C VAL A 776 19.38 21.87 35.86
N LYS A 777 20.13 21.26 36.79
CA LYS A 777 20.09 19.81 37.04
C LYS A 777 18.72 19.33 37.55
N ALA A 778 18.10 20.07 38.47
CA ALA A 778 16.76 19.77 38.97
C ALA A 778 15.73 19.84 37.83
N LEU A 779 15.69 20.93 37.07
CA LEU A 779 14.80 21.11 35.91
C LEU A 779 14.95 19.99 34.87
N ILE A 780 16.20 19.60 34.55
CA ILE A 780 16.47 18.48 33.64
C ILE A 780 15.93 17.15 34.20
N ASN A 781 16.14 16.87 35.49
CA ASN A 781 15.68 15.63 36.10
C ASN A 781 14.14 15.58 36.18
N SER A 782 13.48 16.69 36.54
CA SER A 782 12.03 16.82 36.54
C SER A 782 11.45 16.63 35.14
N ALA A 783 12.03 17.28 34.12
CA ALA A 783 11.62 17.11 32.73
C ALA A 783 11.80 15.66 32.24
N ILE A 784 12.89 14.98 32.59
CA ILE A 784 13.08 13.55 32.30
C ILE A 784 12.02 12.69 33.01
N GLY A 785 11.66 13.01 34.25
CA GLY A 785 10.57 12.34 34.97
C GLY A 785 9.23 12.47 34.24
N ILE A 786 8.91 13.67 33.74
CA ILE A 786 7.71 13.92 32.92
C ILE A 786 7.79 13.13 31.61
N VAL A 787 8.93 13.09 30.92
CA VAL A 787 9.09 12.27 29.70
C VAL A 787 8.85 10.78 29.97
N ILE A 788 9.32 10.23 31.09
CA ILE A 788 9.07 8.84 31.48
C ILE A 788 7.58 8.60 31.75
N PHE A 789 6.90 9.52 32.43
CA PHE A 789 5.45 9.44 32.66
C PHE A 789 4.66 9.47 31.34
N LEU A 790 4.99 10.39 30.43
CA LEU A 790 4.38 10.45 29.09
C LEU A 790 4.66 9.17 28.28
N PHE A 791 5.85 8.56 28.42
CA PHE A 791 6.19 7.29 27.77
C PHE A 791 5.38 6.10 28.33
N ILE A 792 5.07 6.10 29.64
CA ILE A 792 4.15 5.12 30.24
C ILE A 792 2.73 5.30 29.67
N LEU A 793 2.23 6.55 29.56
CA LEU A 793 0.94 6.83 28.92
C LEU A 793 0.91 6.42 27.44
N HIS A 794 2.01 6.61 26.71
CA HIS A 794 2.14 6.17 25.32
C HIS A 794 2.04 4.63 25.22
N THR A 795 2.72 3.92 26.10
CA THR A 795 2.69 2.46 26.18
C THR A 795 1.28 1.96 26.54
N ALA A 796 0.61 2.60 27.50
CA ALA A 796 -0.77 2.28 27.86
C ALA A 796 -1.77 2.53 26.70
N GLY A 797 -1.59 3.61 25.94
CA GLY A 797 -2.39 3.90 24.74
C GLY A 797 -2.27 2.80 23.68
N LEU A 798 -1.05 2.30 23.42
CA LEU A 798 -0.82 1.18 22.50
C LEU A 798 -1.48 -0.12 23.01
N ILE A 799 -1.38 -0.43 24.30
CA ILE A 799 -2.01 -1.63 24.89
C ILE A 799 -3.55 -1.55 24.79
N ILE A 800 -4.15 -0.39 25.06
CA ILE A 800 -5.60 -0.19 24.92
C ILE A 800 -6.01 -0.32 23.45
N ARG A 801 -5.25 0.27 22.51
CA ARG A 801 -5.55 0.14 21.07
C ARG A 801 -5.46 -1.32 20.60
N TRP A 802 -4.46 -2.09 21.03
CA TRP A 802 -4.36 -3.54 20.76
C TRP A 802 -5.61 -4.28 21.26
N TYR A 803 -6.02 -4.04 22.51
CA TYR A 803 -7.22 -4.69 23.07
C TYR A 803 -8.51 -4.35 22.32
N VAL A 804 -8.62 -3.13 21.79
CA VAL A 804 -9.79 -2.65 21.03
C VAL A 804 -9.77 -3.14 19.57
N SER A 805 -8.64 -3.13 18.88
CA SER A 805 -8.55 -3.65 17.51
C SER A 805 -8.63 -5.18 17.46
N GLY A 806 -8.04 -5.87 18.44
CA GLY A 806 -7.88 -7.32 18.45
C GLY A 806 -6.57 -7.82 17.83
N HIS A 807 -5.81 -6.92 17.19
CA HIS A 807 -4.49 -7.18 16.60
C HIS A 807 -3.46 -6.18 17.12
N ALA A 808 -2.17 -6.44 16.91
CA ALA A 808 -1.14 -5.50 17.34
C ALA A 808 -1.22 -4.16 16.57
N PRO A 809 -0.97 -3.02 17.24
CA PRO A 809 -1.21 -1.69 16.68
C PRO A 809 -0.03 -1.22 15.84
N TRP A 810 0.18 -1.89 14.71
CA TRP A 810 1.12 -1.52 13.63
C TRP A 810 0.67 -2.11 12.29
N SER A 811 -0.63 -2.27 12.05
CA SER A 811 -1.18 -2.81 10.79
C SER A 811 -1.33 -1.73 9.71
N ASP A 812 -1.64 -0.50 10.12
CA ASP A 812 -1.84 0.65 9.23
C ASP A 812 -0.75 1.73 9.40
N ALA A 813 -0.85 2.81 8.61
CA ALA A 813 0.12 3.90 8.63
C ALA A 813 0.09 4.76 9.91
N TYR A 814 -1.09 4.99 10.48
CA TYR A 814 -1.27 5.72 11.75
C TYR A 814 -0.64 4.91 12.90
N GLU A 815 -1.02 3.64 12.99
CA GLU A 815 -0.54 2.66 13.96
C GLU A 815 0.97 2.46 13.91
N SER A 816 1.51 2.28 12.72
CA SER A 816 2.96 2.19 12.51
C SER A 816 3.66 3.47 12.98
N MET A 817 3.12 4.66 12.71
CA MET A 817 3.76 5.92 13.14
C MET A 817 3.73 6.14 14.65
N ILE A 818 2.64 5.82 15.35
CA ILE A 818 2.62 5.87 16.82
C ILE A 818 3.64 4.88 17.42
N TYR A 819 3.78 3.69 16.83
CA TYR A 819 4.79 2.70 17.23
C TYR A 819 6.24 3.14 16.92
N VAL A 820 6.51 3.80 15.79
CA VAL A 820 7.82 4.41 15.49
C VAL A 820 8.15 5.53 16.47
N GLY A 821 7.16 6.37 16.82
CA GLY A 821 7.32 7.39 17.86
C GLY A 821 7.66 6.79 19.23
N TRP A 822 7.02 5.67 19.58
CA TRP A 822 7.31 4.91 20.80
C TRP A 822 8.73 4.30 20.77
N THR A 823 9.14 3.61 19.70
CA THR A 823 10.47 2.99 19.60
C THR A 823 11.60 4.04 19.56
N THR A 824 11.40 5.17 18.88
CA THR A 824 12.34 6.31 18.90
C THR A 824 12.62 6.78 20.33
N LEU A 825 11.57 6.97 21.13
CA LEU A 825 11.72 7.40 22.51
C LEU A 825 12.23 6.29 23.44
N ALA A 826 11.83 5.04 23.24
CA ALA A 826 12.33 3.89 24.01
C ALA A 826 13.86 3.73 23.86
N ILE A 827 14.36 3.80 22.62
CA ILE A 827 15.80 3.77 22.29
C ILE A 827 16.49 5.02 22.84
N GLY A 828 15.84 6.18 22.74
CA GLY A 828 16.28 7.44 23.34
C GLY A 828 16.47 7.39 24.85
N LEU A 829 15.57 6.73 25.58
CA LEU A 829 15.63 6.51 27.03
C LEU A 829 16.67 5.45 27.40
N ALA A 830 16.82 4.39 26.61
CA ALA A 830 17.86 3.37 26.78
C ALA A 830 19.28 3.97 26.65
N PHE A 831 19.49 4.83 25.64
CA PHE A 831 20.70 5.66 25.52
C PHE A 831 20.69 6.89 26.45
N GLY A 832 19.56 7.25 27.04
CA GLY A 832 19.38 8.39 27.92
C GLY A 832 20.16 8.29 29.23
N LYS A 833 20.33 7.06 29.74
CA LYS A 833 21.30 6.74 30.82
C LYS A 833 22.74 7.16 30.45
N ARG A 834 23.04 7.40 29.17
CA ARG A 834 24.36 7.80 28.64
C ARG A 834 24.44 9.29 28.31
N SER A 835 23.40 9.90 27.72
CA SER A 835 23.35 11.35 27.46
C SER A 835 21.94 11.93 27.60
N ASN A 836 21.77 12.93 28.48
CA ASN A 836 20.51 13.67 28.63
C ASN A 836 20.10 14.41 27.34
N LEU A 837 21.10 14.76 26.51
CA LEU A 837 20.89 15.42 25.22
C LEU A 837 20.22 14.47 24.21
N THR A 838 20.51 13.17 24.29
CA THR A 838 19.82 12.15 23.50
C THR A 838 18.34 12.08 23.89
N ILE A 839 18.00 12.08 25.20
CA ILE A 839 16.59 12.10 25.64
C ILE A 839 15.86 13.32 25.08
N ALA A 840 16.47 14.51 25.17
CA ALA A 840 15.89 15.73 24.61
C ALA A 840 15.58 15.60 23.11
N ALA A 841 16.58 15.15 22.34
CA ALA A 841 16.48 14.97 20.89
C ALA A 841 15.41 13.94 20.51
N THR A 842 15.37 12.77 21.15
CA THR A 842 14.39 11.72 20.83
C THR A 842 12.98 12.06 21.29
N THR A 843 12.80 12.80 22.38
CA THR A 843 11.49 13.31 22.82
C THR A 843 10.93 14.28 21.79
N PHE A 844 11.77 15.21 21.30
CA PHE A 844 11.37 16.15 20.26
C PHE A 844 11.06 15.46 18.92
N VAL A 845 11.83 14.44 18.51
CA VAL A 845 11.53 13.66 17.30
C VAL A 845 10.28 12.81 17.44
N ALA A 846 10.05 12.18 18.60
CA ALA A 846 8.79 11.47 18.87
C ALA A 846 7.57 12.41 18.77
N ALA A 847 7.70 13.68 19.20
CA ALA A 847 6.68 14.70 19.00
C ALA A 847 6.43 15.00 17.51
N ILE A 848 7.49 15.09 16.69
CA ILE A 848 7.37 15.30 15.24
C ILE A 848 6.69 14.11 14.56
N ILE A 849 7.08 12.88 14.89
CA ILE A 849 6.48 11.65 14.33
C ILE A 849 4.99 11.59 14.68
N LEU A 850 4.63 11.81 15.95
CA LEU A 850 3.23 11.85 16.37
C LEU A 850 2.46 13.05 15.77
N PHE A 851 3.10 14.19 15.54
CA PHE A 851 2.47 15.30 14.83
C PHE A 851 2.07 14.89 13.40
N PHE A 852 3.00 14.31 12.63
CA PHE A 852 2.69 13.81 11.29
C PHE A 852 1.67 12.67 11.29
N ALA A 853 1.58 11.87 12.35
CA ALA A 853 0.55 10.84 12.49
C ALA A 853 -0.87 11.40 12.69
N HIS A 854 -1.03 12.69 12.98
CA HIS A 854 -2.35 13.34 13.10
C HIS A 854 -2.60 14.34 11.95
N GLU A 855 -1.81 14.26 10.88
CA GLU A 855 -2.04 15.02 9.66
C GLU A 855 -3.08 14.37 8.74
N ASN A 856 -3.58 15.15 7.78
CA ASN A 856 -4.79 14.87 7.00
C ASN A 856 -4.75 13.65 6.05
N TRP A 857 -3.67 12.88 6.04
CA TRP A 857 -3.39 11.76 5.12
C TRP A 857 -3.27 10.41 5.84
N THR A 858 -3.36 10.39 7.17
CA THR A 858 -3.47 9.19 8.01
C THR A 858 -4.84 9.18 8.68
N ASP A 859 -5.58 8.06 8.62
CA ASP A 859 -6.83 7.90 9.36
C ASP A 859 -6.55 7.25 10.73
N PRO A 860 -6.87 7.90 11.86
CA PRO A 860 -6.77 7.30 13.19
C PRO A 860 -7.79 6.19 13.46
N ALA A 861 -8.79 6.01 12.59
CA ALA A 861 -9.79 4.94 12.69
C ALA A 861 -9.15 3.56 12.86
N ILE A 862 -9.85 2.65 13.54
CA ILE A 862 -9.46 1.24 13.59
C ILE A 862 -10.16 0.54 12.43
N ALA A 863 -9.39 -0.03 11.51
CA ALA A 863 -9.88 -0.78 10.36
C ALA A 863 -9.88 -2.29 10.63
N ASN A 864 -10.56 -3.06 9.78
CA ASN A 864 -10.39 -4.51 9.75
C ASN A 864 -9.01 -4.87 9.17
N LEU A 865 -8.39 -5.90 9.74
CA LEU A 865 -7.08 -6.39 9.36
C LEU A 865 -7.13 -7.05 7.97
N GLN A 866 -6.09 -6.85 7.15
CA GLN A 866 -5.98 -7.53 5.85
C GLN A 866 -5.70 -9.03 6.06
N PRO A 867 -6.25 -9.94 5.22
CA PRO A 867 -6.16 -11.40 5.45
C PRO A 867 -4.73 -11.92 5.67
N VAL A 868 -3.77 -11.44 4.86
CA VAL A 868 -2.35 -11.81 4.97
C VAL A 868 -1.71 -11.42 6.31
N LEU A 869 -2.19 -10.34 6.92
CA LEU A 869 -1.70 -9.82 8.19
C LEU A 869 -2.24 -10.57 9.42
N ASP A 870 -3.24 -11.44 9.27
CA ASP A 870 -3.75 -12.26 10.37
C ASP A 870 -2.84 -13.48 10.63
N SER A 871 -1.63 -13.19 11.12
CA SER A 871 -0.60 -14.19 11.41
C SER A 871 0.38 -13.75 12.49
N TYR A 872 1.09 -14.72 13.06
CA TYR A 872 2.14 -14.47 14.06
C TYR A 872 3.30 -13.62 13.51
N TRP A 873 3.48 -13.58 12.18
CA TRP A 873 4.50 -12.77 11.52
C TRP A 873 4.33 -11.27 11.74
N VAL A 874 3.10 -10.77 11.90
CA VAL A 874 2.88 -9.36 12.26
C VAL A 874 3.47 -9.05 13.63
N LEU A 875 3.46 -9.99 14.59
CA LEU A 875 4.06 -9.78 15.90
C LEU A 875 5.60 -9.76 15.87
N ILE A 876 6.23 -10.48 14.93
CA ILE A 876 7.68 -10.68 14.88
C ILE A 876 8.34 -9.82 13.79
N HIS A 877 8.00 -10.04 12.52
CA HIS A 877 8.61 -9.34 11.38
C HIS A 877 8.26 -7.85 11.38
N VAL A 878 6.97 -7.51 11.39
CA VAL A 878 6.52 -6.11 11.23
C VAL A 878 6.98 -5.25 12.41
N SER A 879 6.89 -5.77 13.64
CA SER A 879 7.36 -5.05 14.83
C SER A 879 8.87 -4.77 14.81
N ILE A 880 9.70 -5.73 14.36
CA ILE A 880 11.16 -5.55 14.27
C ILE A 880 11.53 -4.57 13.15
N ILE A 881 10.93 -4.70 11.96
CA ILE A 881 11.29 -3.87 10.80
C ILE A 881 10.82 -2.41 10.98
N VAL A 882 9.58 -2.18 11.41
CA VAL A 882 9.05 -0.84 11.70
C VAL A 882 9.77 -0.24 12.92
N GLY A 883 10.05 -1.05 13.94
CA GLY A 883 10.80 -0.62 15.12
C GLY A 883 12.25 -0.22 14.81
N SER A 884 12.84 -0.70 13.71
CA SER A 884 14.20 -0.32 13.27
C SER A 884 14.31 1.16 12.89
N TYR A 885 13.19 1.77 12.48
CA TYR A 885 13.13 3.18 12.10
C TYR A 885 13.41 4.09 13.31
N GLY A 886 13.01 3.67 14.52
CA GLY A 886 13.29 4.40 15.75
C GLY A 886 14.78 4.74 15.93
N PRO A 887 15.69 3.73 16.03
CA PRO A 887 17.13 3.95 16.05
C PRO A 887 17.69 4.78 14.88
N PHE A 888 17.14 4.69 13.67
CA PHE A 888 17.59 5.51 12.54
C PHE A 888 17.20 6.99 12.70
N PHE A 889 15.98 7.28 13.16
CA PHE A 889 15.57 8.63 13.52
C PHE A 889 16.41 9.20 14.68
N VAL A 890 16.78 8.37 15.68
CA VAL A 890 17.76 8.76 16.70
C VAL A 890 19.11 9.11 16.07
N GLY A 891 19.62 8.29 15.13
CA GLY A 891 20.88 8.56 14.43
C GLY A 891 20.86 9.87 13.63
N ALA A 892 19.78 10.14 12.91
CA ALA A 892 19.62 11.38 12.14
C ALA A 892 19.58 12.63 13.04
N ILE A 893 18.76 12.65 14.10
CA ILE A 893 18.70 13.84 14.98
C ILE A 893 20.02 14.07 15.73
N LEU A 894 20.71 12.99 16.15
CA LEU A 894 22.05 13.10 16.73
C LEU A 894 23.08 13.57 15.68
N GLY A 895 22.91 13.21 14.41
CA GLY A 895 23.69 13.75 13.29
C GLY A 895 23.50 15.26 13.14
N ILE A 896 22.24 15.73 12.99
CA ILE A 896 21.88 17.16 12.91
C ILE A 896 22.47 17.92 14.11
N LEU A 897 22.31 17.38 15.31
CA LEU A 897 22.78 18.00 16.54
C LEU A 897 24.31 18.05 16.63
N SER A 898 25.01 17.02 16.18
CA SER A 898 26.48 17.01 16.07
C SER A 898 26.97 18.11 15.12
N LEU A 899 26.30 18.30 13.97
CA LEU A 899 26.59 19.37 13.01
C LEU A 899 26.27 20.76 13.59
N LEU A 900 25.15 20.92 14.30
CA LEU A 900 24.79 22.16 15.01
C LEU A 900 25.84 22.54 16.05
N LEU A 901 26.30 21.59 16.85
CA LEU A 901 27.36 21.82 17.84
C LEU A 901 28.68 22.22 17.16
N MET A 902 29.03 21.68 15.98
CA MET A 902 30.20 22.14 15.22
C MET A 902 30.06 23.59 14.73
N ILE A 903 28.85 24.03 14.37
CA ILE A 903 28.59 25.43 13.98
C ILE A 903 28.81 26.36 15.17
N LEU A 904 28.23 26.00 16.32
CA LEU A 904 28.29 26.73 17.59
C LEU A 904 29.65 26.64 18.32
N THR A 905 30.63 25.91 17.77
CA THR A 905 31.99 25.90 18.31
C THR A 905 32.63 27.28 18.22
N THR A 906 33.24 27.71 19.32
CA THR A 906 34.15 28.86 19.43
C THR A 906 35.44 28.41 20.12
N GLU A 907 36.54 29.15 20.01
CA GLU A 907 37.79 28.78 20.67
C GLU A 907 37.63 28.61 22.19
N SER A 908 36.77 29.42 22.84
CA SER A 908 36.49 29.32 24.28
C SER A 908 35.73 28.05 24.68
N ASN A 909 34.85 27.53 23.84
CA ASN A 909 33.99 26.37 24.16
C ASN A 909 34.50 25.03 23.54
N LYS A 910 35.45 25.10 22.60
CA LYS A 910 36.01 24.02 21.77
C LYS A 910 36.26 22.69 22.50
N LYS A 911 36.87 22.75 23.69
CA LYS A 911 37.18 21.56 24.52
C LYS A 911 35.92 20.89 25.07
N ARG A 912 34.90 21.65 25.47
CA ARG A 912 33.59 21.11 25.88
C ARG A 912 32.84 20.57 24.67
N MET A 913 32.88 21.29 23.55
CA MET A 913 32.14 20.96 22.35
C MET A 913 32.64 19.67 21.68
N ASP A 914 33.97 19.48 21.54
CA ASP A 914 34.56 18.23 21.02
C ASP A 914 34.18 17.01 21.87
N LEU A 915 34.06 17.14 23.21
CA LEU A 915 33.62 16.05 24.08
C LEU A 915 32.14 15.69 23.85
N ASN A 916 31.26 16.67 23.62
CA ASN A 916 29.86 16.43 23.29
C ASN A 916 29.70 15.84 21.89
N ILE A 917 30.37 16.41 20.88
CA ILE A 917 30.39 15.88 19.51
C ILE A 917 30.88 14.42 19.49
N LYS A 918 31.95 14.08 20.25
CA LYS A 918 32.43 12.69 20.40
C LYS A 918 31.35 11.78 20.97
N GLU A 919 30.73 12.17 22.08
CA GLU A 919 29.68 11.40 22.76
C GLU A 919 28.49 11.14 21.82
N ILE A 920 27.97 12.18 21.18
CA ILE A 920 26.84 12.12 20.26
C ILE A 920 27.18 11.26 19.04
N THR A 921 28.37 11.42 18.44
CA THR A 921 28.80 10.60 17.30
C THR A 921 28.91 9.12 17.68
N ILE A 922 29.37 8.80 18.89
CA ILE A 922 29.43 7.42 19.39
C ILE A 922 28.03 6.84 19.60
N ILE A 923 27.11 7.60 20.21
CA ILE A 923 25.72 7.17 20.40
C ILE A 923 25.01 7.02 19.04
N ASN A 924 25.28 7.90 18.07
CA ASN A 924 24.83 7.79 16.69
C ASN A 924 25.34 6.48 16.05
N GLU A 925 26.64 6.18 16.11
CA GLU A 925 27.20 4.91 15.61
C GLU A 925 26.57 3.67 16.28
N MET A 926 26.28 3.74 17.59
CA MET A 926 25.55 2.67 18.29
C MET A 926 24.08 2.56 17.83
N ALA A 927 23.36 3.67 17.69
CA ALA A 927 21.96 3.71 17.25
C ALA A 927 21.80 3.18 15.82
N LEU A 928 22.65 3.63 14.88
CA LEU A 928 22.64 3.10 13.51
C LEU A 928 23.00 1.62 13.46
N THR A 929 23.87 1.13 14.34
CA THR A 929 24.18 -0.31 14.41
C THR A 929 22.98 -1.11 14.88
N ILE A 930 22.23 -0.64 15.88
CA ILE A 930 20.98 -1.29 16.32
C ILE A 930 19.92 -1.23 15.21
N GLY A 931 19.72 -0.06 14.59
CA GLY A 931 18.79 0.11 13.47
C GLY A 931 19.13 -0.83 12.31
N LEU A 932 20.40 -0.92 11.90
CA LEU A 932 20.82 -1.82 10.84
C LEU A 932 20.61 -3.30 11.21
N VAL A 933 20.91 -3.70 12.46
CA VAL A 933 20.62 -5.06 12.94
C VAL A 933 19.11 -5.36 12.85
N MET A 934 18.27 -4.47 13.37
CA MET A 934 16.81 -4.65 13.37
C MET A 934 16.24 -4.64 11.94
N LEU A 935 16.64 -3.70 11.09
CA LEU A 935 16.19 -3.60 9.69
C LEU A 935 16.59 -4.85 8.90
N THR A 936 17.83 -5.32 9.07
CA THR A 936 18.34 -6.48 8.33
C THR A 936 17.65 -7.77 8.78
N ILE A 937 17.51 -8.00 10.09
CA ILE A 937 16.76 -9.14 10.63
C ILE A 937 15.30 -9.06 10.19
N GLY A 938 14.67 -7.90 10.31
CA GLY A 938 13.30 -7.65 9.87
C GLY A 938 13.12 -8.01 8.39
N ASN A 939 13.92 -7.43 7.49
CA ASN A 939 13.82 -7.66 6.05
C ASN A 939 13.86 -9.15 5.67
N PHE A 940 14.81 -9.91 6.23
CA PHE A 940 14.95 -11.33 5.90
C PHE A 940 13.95 -12.25 6.61
N LEU A 941 13.45 -11.88 7.80
CA LEU A 941 12.24 -12.50 8.35
C LEU A 941 11.00 -12.23 7.47
N GLY A 942 10.96 -11.08 6.78
CA GLY A 942 9.92 -10.75 5.80
C GLY A 942 9.96 -11.69 4.60
N GLY A 943 11.16 -12.01 4.09
CA GLY A 943 11.32 -13.04 3.05
C GLY A 943 10.92 -14.44 3.53
N MET A 944 11.14 -14.78 4.80
CA MET A 944 10.65 -16.06 5.35
C MET A 944 9.12 -16.11 5.43
N TRP A 945 8.49 -15.01 5.87
CA TRP A 945 7.03 -14.86 5.88
C TRP A 945 6.44 -14.91 4.46
N ALA A 946 7.01 -14.18 3.50
CA ALA A 946 6.60 -14.20 2.09
C ALA A 946 6.60 -15.63 1.51
N ASN A 947 7.53 -16.48 1.93
CA ASN A 947 7.56 -17.88 1.50
C ASN A 947 6.50 -18.77 2.18
N GLU A 948 6.02 -18.40 3.37
CA GLU A 948 4.93 -19.07 4.07
C GLU A 948 3.54 -18.56 3.64
N SER A 949 3.45 -17.31 3.16
CA SER A 949 2.20 -16.72 2.64
C SER A 949 2.00 -16.93 1.13
N TRP A 950 3.08 -16.81 0.35
CA TRP A 950 3.08 -16.72 -1.12
C TRP A 950 4.07 -17.67 -1.79
N GLY A 951 4.52 -18.72 -1.08
CA GLY A 951 5.36 -19.78 -1.66
C GLY A 951 6.73 -19.38 -2.24
N ARG A 952 7.16 -18.12 -2.11
CA ARG A 952 8.47 -17.60 -2.57
C ARG A 952 9.04 -16.59 -1.58
N TYR A 953 10.37 -16.59 -1.40
CA TYR A 953 11.02 -15.80 -0.34
C TYR A 953 11.43 -14.37 -0.74
N TRP A 954 11.38 -14.02 -2.03
CA TRP A 954 11.73 -12.68 -2.54
C TRP A 954 11.00 -12.41 -3.84
N GLY A 955 10.33 -11.26 -3.96
CA GLY A 955 9.53 -10.87 -5.13
C GLY A 955 10.08 -9.68 -5.92
N TRP A 956 11.13 -9.02 -5.44
CA TRP A 956 11.61 -7.71 -5.91
C TRP A 956 10.61 -6.56 -5.75
N ASP A 957 9.52 -6.76 -4.99
CA ASP A 957 8.52 -5.73 -4.69
C ASP A 957 9.19 -4.43 -4.21
N PRO A 958 8.72 -3.25 -4.63
CA PRO A 958 9.36 -2.00 -4.25
C PRO A 958 9.59 -1.80 -2.75
N LYS A 959 8.80 -2.37 -1.82
CA LYS A 959 9.13 -2.29 -0.38
C LYS A 959 10.30 -3.18 0.03
N GLU A 960 10.34 -4.41 -0.48
CA GLU A 960 11.48 -5.34 -0.28
C GLU A 960 12.77 -4.71 -0.82
N THR A 961 12.69 -4.20 -2.05
CA THR A 961 13.80 -3.56 -2.75
C THR A 961 14.28 -2.28 -2.03
N TRP A 962 13.38 -1.39 -1.59
CA TRP A 962 13.77 -0.19 -0.83
C TRP A 962 14.26 -0.49 0.59
N ALA A 963 13.79 -1.57 1.24
CA ALA A 963 14.35 -2.03 2.51
C ALA A 963 15.80 -2.54 2.32
N LEU A 964 16.09 -3.27 1.24
CA LEU A 964 17.45 -3.68 0.88
C LEU A 964 18.35 -2.47 0.54
N ILE A 965 17.86 -1.49 -0.22
CA ILE A 965 18.55 -0.21 -0.46
C ILE A 965 18.93 0.46 0.87
N SER A 966 18.00 0.55 1.82
CA SER A 966 18.28 1.14 3.14
C SER A 966 19.33 0.36 3.92
N ILE A 967 19.29 -0.97 3.92
CA ILE A 967 20.34 -1.83 4.54
C ILE A 967 21.70 -1.48 3.95
N MET A 968 21.81 -1.35 2.62
CA MET A 968 23.07 -1.07 1.93
C MET A 968 23.60 0.35 2.19
N LEU A 969 22.71 1.35 2.23
CA LEU A 969 23.09 2.73 2.56
C LEU A 969 23.56 2.86 4.01
N TYR A 970 22.86 2.26 4.99
CA TYR A 970 23.32 2.28 6.38
C TYR A 970 24.57 1.42 6.62
N ALA A 971 24.71 0.29 5.92
CA ALA A 971 25.94 -0.48 5.90
C ALA A 971 27.10 0.38 5.38
N PHE A 972 26.92 1.10 4.27
CA PHE A 972 27.92 2.05 3.76
C PHE A 972 28.29 3.12 4.80
N VAL A 973 27.31 3.78 5.43
CA VAL A 973 27.56 4.81 6.48
C VAL A 973 28.42 4.27 7.62
N ILE A 974 28.11 3.07 8.12
CA ILE A 974 28.89 2.43 9.20
C ILE A 974 30.30 2.03 8.71
N HIS A 975 30.46 1.67 7.43
CA HIS A 975 31.75 1.32 6.83
C HIS A 975 32.60 2.51 6.38
N MET A 976 32.06 3.73 6.27
CA MET A 976 32.83 4.96 5.96
C MET A 976 34.06 5.15 6.89
N ARG A 977 33.98 4.68 8.14
CA ARG A 977 35.10 4.67 9.10
C ARG A 977 36.34 3.91 8.62
N LEU A 978 36.20 2.98 7.67
CA LEU A 978 37.30 2.20 7.08
C LEU A 978 37.88 2.88 5.82
N ILE A 979 37.15 3.79 5.18
CA ILE A 979 37.51 4.37 3.89
C ILE A 979 38.38 5.63 4.09
N PRO A 980 39.64 5.69 3.59
CA PRO A 980 40.45 6.90 3.67
C PRO A 980 39.74 8.11 3.05
N GLY A 981 39.71 9.24 3.77
CA GLY A 981 38.98 10.45 3.38
C GLY A 981 37.61 10.60 4.06
N LEU A 982 36.84 9.51 4.20
CA LEU A 982 35.47 9.54 4.76
C LEU A 982 35.40 9.28 6.28
N ARG A 983 36.52 8.96 6.94
CA ARG A 983 36.60 8.62 8.38
C ARG A 983 36.31 9.78 9.34
N GLY A 984 35.98 10.98 8.84
CA GLY A 984 35.75 12.18 9.65
C GLY A 984 34.39 12.15 10.36
N ARG A 985 34.32 12.65 11.60
CA ARG A 985 33.04 12.73 12.34
C ARG A 985 32.00 13.60 11.63
N TRP A 986 32.43 14.64 10.92
CA TRP A 986 31.53 15.47 10.12
C TRP A 986 30.86 14.63 9.00
N TRP A 987 31.66 13.92 8.20
CA TRP A 987 31.14 13.02 7.15
C TRP A 987 30.19 11.96 7.70
N PHE A 988 30.54 11.30 8.81
CA PHE A 988 29.67 10.31 9.44
C PHE A 988 28.32 10.89 9.89
N ASN A 989 28.33 12.04 10.59
CA ASN A 989 27.10 12.66 11.08
C ASN A 989 26.27 13.32 9.96
N LEU A 990 26.87 13.74 8.85
CA LEU A 990 26.10 14.19 7.68
C LEU A 990 25.46 12.98 6.98
N ALA A 991 26.24 11.91 6.75
CA ALA A 991 25.75 10.73 6.07
C ALA A 991 24.65 10.00 6.87
N SER A 992 24.67 10.03 8.21
CA SER A 992 23.57 9.53 9.04
C SER A 992 22.26 10.30 8.90
N VAL A 993 22.32 11.59 8.54
CA VAL A 993 21.13 12.42 8.24
C VAL A 993 20.63 12.12 6.83
N ILE A 994 21.52 12.04 5.85
CA ILE A 994 21.18 11.72 4.46
C ILE A 994 20.54 10.32 4.36
N ALA A 995 21.07 9.32 5.07
CA ALA A 995 20.56 7.96 5.01
C ALA A 995 19.10 7.81 5.49
N VAL A 996 18.60 8.71 6.35
CA VAL A 996 17.19 8.67 6.80
C VAL A 996 16.20 8.90 5.66
N TYR A 997 16.59 9.61 4.58
CA TYR A 997 15.75 9.74 3.39
C TYR A 997 15.46 8.39 2.72
N SER A 998 16.35 7.38 2.85
CA SER A 998 16.04 6.04 2.36
C SER A 998 14.90 5.39 3.16
N ILE A 999 14.87 5.53 4.49
CA ILE A 999 13.77 5.03 5.33
C ILE A 999 12.46 5.77 5.02
N LEU A 1000 12.52 7.09 4.82
CA LEU A 1000 11.36 7.87 4.39
C LEU A 1000 10.86 7.43 3.00
N MET A 1001 11.76 7.07 2.08
CA MET A 1001 11.39 6.48 0.78
C MET A 1001 10.79 5.08 0.96
N THR A 1002 11.38 4.18 1.75
CA THR A 1002 10.84 2.83 1.99
C THR A 1002 9.44 2.88 2.62
N TYR A 1003 9.23 3.76 3.60
CA TYR A 1003 8.00 3.81 4.39
C TYR A 1003 6.90 4.70 3.80
N PHE A 1004 7.23 5.93 3.36
CA PHE A 1004 6.25 6.82 2.72
C PHE A 1004 6.35 6.75 1.20
N GLY A 1005 7.57 6.77 0.67
CA GLY A 1005 7.80 6.88 -0.77
C GLY A 1005 7.26 5.69 -1.56
N VAL A 1006 7.42 4.46 -1.09
CA VAL A 1006 6.84 3.29 -1.77
C VAL A 1006 5.32 3.28 -1.65
N ASN A 1007 4.76 3.57 -0.48
CA ASN A 1007 3.30 3.61 -0.28
C ASN A 1007 2.59 4.68 -1.12
N PHE A 1008 3.26 5.80 -1.42
CA PHE A 1008 2.66 6.92 -2.13
C PHE A 1008 3.10 7.04 -3.59
N TYR A 1009 4.38 6.91 -3.94
CA TYR A 1009 4.83 7.11 -5.33
C TYR A 1009 4.82 5.85 -6.19
N LEU A 1010 4.93 4.66 -5.60
CA LEU A 1010 5.16 3.40 -6.31
C LEU A 1010 3.98 2.42 -6.12
N LYS A 1011 3.85 1.47 -7.04
CA LYS A 1011 2.88 0.36 -6.96
C LYS A 1011 3.58 -0.87 -6.36
N GLY A 1012 2.86 -1.74 -5.65
CA GLY A 1012 3.45 -2.95 -5.06
C GLY A 1012 2.47 -3.76 -4.21
N LEU A 1013 2.79 -5.04 -3.99
CA LEU A 1013 2.00 -6.01 -3.21
C LEU A 1013 1.78 -5.54 -1.76
N HIS A 1014 2.75 -4.85 -1.18
CA HIS A 1014 2.66 -4.33 0.17
C HIS A 1014 1.89 -3.00 0.28
N SER A 1015 1.39 -2.45 -0.82
CA SER A 1015 0.80 -1.11 -0.84
C SER A 1015 -0.68 -1.13 -0.41
N TYR A 1016 -0.92 -1.58 0.82
CA TYR A 1016 -2.25 -1.66 1.45
C TYR A 1016 -2.94 -0.29 1.69
N ALA A 1017 -2.27 0.81 1.30
CA ALA A 1017 -2.78 2.18 1.30
C ALA A 1017 -2.66 2.85 -0.10
N SER A 1018 -2.53 2.04 -1.17
CA SER A 1018 -2.29 2.48 -2.56
C SER A 1018 -3.48 3.20 -3.21
N GLY A 1019 -3.76 4.42 -2.78
CA GLY A 1019 -4.63 5.37 -3.49
C GLY A 1019 -4.01 6.77 -3.61
N ASP A 1020 -3.16 7.17 -2.66
CA ASP A 1020 -2.63 8.52 -2.55
C ASP A 1020 -1.22 8.68 -3.15
N LYS A 1021 -1.11 8.74 -4.49
CA LYS A 1021 0.01 9.47 -5.15
C LYS A 1021 0.00 10.95 -4.72
N VAL A 1022 0.59 11.25 -3.56
CA VAL A 1022 0.77 12.61 -3.04
C VAL A 1022 1.86 13.29 -3.88
N ILE A 1023 1.62 14.52 -4.35
CA ILE A 1023 2.67 15.33 -4.99
C ILE A 1023 3.81 15.52 -3.97
N THR A 1024 5.06 15.25 -4.37
CA THR A 1024 6.23 15.38 -3.48
C THR A 1024 6.17 16.68 -2.69
N PRO A 1025 5.94 16.64 -1.36
CA PRO A 1025 5.66 17.85 -0.62
C PRO A 1025 6.82 18.84 -0.74
N ASN A 1026 6.54 20.12 -0.97
CA ASN A 1026 7.58 21.16 -1.09
C ASN A 1026 8.57 21.15 0.10
N ALA A 1027 8.11 20.68 1.27
CA ALA A 1027 8.92 20.40 2.44
C ALA A 1027 10.15 19.48 2.18
N VAL A 1028 10.08 18.53 1.25
CA VAL A 1028 11.20 17.64 0.87
C VAL A 1028 12.28 18.41 0.11
N TYR A 1029 11.90 19.25 -0.86
CA TYR A 1029 12.85 20.11 -1.56
C TYR A 1029 13.48 21.14 -0.60
N TYR A 1030 12.68 21.72 0.29
CA TYR A 1030 13.17 22.60 1.35
C TYR A 1030 14.08 21.88 2.35
N SER A 1031 13.82 20.62 2.72
CA SER A 1031 14.67 19.87 3.65
C SER A 1031 16.01 19.45 3.02
N ILE A 1032 16.03 19.15 1.72
CA ILE A 1032 17.25 18.91 0.94
C ILE A 1032 18.08 20.20 0.84
N ALA A 1033 17.45 21.32 0.45
CA ALA A 1033 18.13 22.63 0.36
C ALA A 1033 18.68 23.09 1.73
N PHE A 1034 17.87 22.95 2.80
CA PHE A 1034 18.31 23.20 4.17
C PHE A 1034 19.51 22.34 4.55
N LEU A 1035 19.47 21.02 4.26
CA LEU A 1035 20.58 20.12 4.60
C LEU A 1035 21.85 20.44 3.81
N ALA A 1036 21.75 20.88 2.55
CA ALA A 1036 22.89 21.31 1.76
C ALA A 1036 23.57 22.56 2.37
N VAL A 1037 22.79 23.59 2.70
CA VAL A 1037 23.30 24.83 3.34
C VAL A 1037 23.85 24.54 4.74
N PHE A 1038 23.11 23.81 5.57
CA PHE A 1038 23.51 23.42 6.92
C PHE A 1038 24.76 22.52 6.93
N GLY A 1039 24.87 21.62 5.94
CA GLY A 1039 26.07 20.85 5.65
C GLY A 1039 27.26 21.74 5.31
N ALA A 1040 27.12 22.66 4.34
CA ALA A 1040 28.20 23.57 3.94
C ALA A 1040 28.70 24.45 5.10
N VAL A 1041 27.79 25.05 5.88
CA VAL A 1041 28.13 25.89 7.04
C VAL A 1041 28.80 25.07 8.14
N SER A 1042 28.28 23.88 8.48
CA SER A 1042 28.92 23.00 9.48
C SER A 1042 30.27 22.47 9.01
N TYR A 1043 30.46 22.20 7.71
CA TYR A 1043 31.75 21.80 7.14
C TYR A 1043 32.80 22.90 7.31
N TRP A 1044 32.45 24.14 6.96
CA TRP A 1044 33.32 25.31 7.11
C TRP A 1044 33.73 25.50 8.57
N ARG A 1045 32.78 25.51 9.50
CA ARG A 1045 33.06 25.65 10.94
C ARG A 1045 33.89 24.48 11.50
N ASN A 1046 33.63 23.25 11.05
CA ASN A 1046 34.46 22.09 11.40
C ASN A 1046 35.88 22.20 10.83
N LYS A 1047 36.07 22.74 9.62
CA LYS A 1047 37.39 22.98 9.04
C LYS A 1047 38.18 24.04 9.81
N VAL A 1048 37.52 25.13 10.24
CA VAL A 1048 38.13 26.17 11.08
C VAL A 1048 38.55 25.63 12.45
N HIS A 1049 37.67 24.91 13.16
CA HIS A 1049 37.91 24.55 14.55
C HIS A 1049 38.59 23.19 14.78
N TYR A 1050 38.40 22.22 13.89
CA TYR A 1050 38.80 20.83 14.12
C TYR A 1050 39.75 20.23 13.07
N SER A 1051 39.99 20.91 11.95
CA SER A 1051 41.05 20.50 11.03
C SER A 1051 42.43 20.85 11.61
N LYS A 1052 43.42 19.98 11.43
CA LYS A 1052 44.81 20.34 11.70
C LYS A 1052 45.31 21.23 10.57
N THR A 1053 45.38 22.54 10.79
CA THR A 1053 46.24 23.40 9.96
C THR A 1053 47.68 22.88 10.09
N LYS A 1054 48.31 22.50 8.98
CA LYS A 1054 49.77 22.34 8.96
C LYS A 1054 50.35 23.70 9.33
N LYS A 1055 50.95 23.85 10.52
CA LYS A 1055 51.91 24.93 10.73
C LYS A 1055 53.04 24.66 9.73
N VAL A 1056 53.13 25.48 8.70
CA VAL A 1056 54.35 25.62 7.93
C VAL A 1056 55.36 26.21 8.91
N ILE A 1057 56.33 25.40 9.32
CA ILE A 1057 57.52 25.92 9.99
C ILE A 1057 58.33 26.52 8.85
N SER A 1058 58.31 27.84 8.76
CA SER A 1058 59.22 28.58 7.90
C SER A 1058 60.62 28.47 8.47
N THR A 1059 61.44 27.59 7.89
CA THR A 1059 62.89 27.65 8.00
C THR A 1059 63.35 28.90 7.24
N GLU A 1060 63.62 29.98 7.95
CA GLU A 1060 64.44 31.07 7.41
C GLU A 1060 65.91 30.76 7.70
N LYS A 1061 66.67 30.55 6.61
CA LYS A 1061 68.14 30.44 6.49
C LYS A 1061 68.81 29.34 7.31
#